data_AF-A0A507EUW5-F1
#
_entry.id   AF-A0A507EUW5-F1
#
_cell.length_a   1.000
_cell.length_b   1.000
_cell.length_c   1.000
_cell.angle_alpha   90.00
_cell.angle_beta   90.00
_cell.angle_gamma   90.00
#
_symmetry.space_group_name_H-M   'P 1'
#
loop_
_entity.id
_entity.type
_entity.pdbx_description
1 polymer ?
#
loop_
_entity_poly.entity_id
_entity_poly.type
_entity_poly.pdbx_seq_one_letter_code
_entity_poly.pdbx_strand_id
1 'polypeptide(L)'
;MLTHTLARTASAARSIGIRATPSSVAPRLFSTTAVPRAEETYTFTFPESHYAYHNCGPIPLESTATKDELVELYRTMAVIRRLETASDQLYKAKLIRGFCHLSTGQEAVATGMSAGISKDDAIITAYRCHGFTLVRGASPTSILAELMGRRDGCSRGKGGSMHMFAHEFYGGNGIVGAQVPIGAGIALAQKYLNKGTMTFALYGDGAANQGQVFEAYNMAKLWNLPVVFVCENNMYGMGTSAHRAAASTKYYTRGDYIPGIRVNGMDVLAVKEASKWAREWTLSGKGPLVMEMVTYRYGGHSMSDPGTTYRTREEIQHMRSTNDPITGLKERILERDILSEEELKKIDKEVRTEIDKALTDAKASPEPDVAELFTDIYSKDSSPPVRTVSQVAKRVLSSPSSSQSPRGATRFYSPPRASLKQEAPHKRASNVSPIKNSDSTTSVVHSFSFESLNHVKTKLVRIEELWQEALYEDNGYAPVMLDGKGDSEAGTGSHPSMLGNGPSGWSERERSFQCLKEVIDTMISDEMRRREEVILQIERLSSEIRSYCDTTGESLDQYIGDSHAPITSIYLHRRELVEKHDSLRQLISQRQEEHKRIWNQCVALREELEDLEEDEYNMPSSELTLASLEKANRLLKKLETEKALRIDGLSRSAAQLLHISYELSQPVPEPFRSHLENLCDGVSIAILSPEYIRSALMSKGIQPPLSLSRKFIYDLEYATERVRVEHELLMKKVDNLIREIELFWDQLDIPRNHRKALPRSIECIDEYTAISDDFRVKWKQNMEEKVDSLLKRAETLWQQCHVPHDERRQFMDNIKDNPYSPLTVEILCQEIEILEKRYEVHRSLFKMVEDRMAFIQKMIDFEKTASDPKRLFRPSFRLVEEEKFRKTCYPTLLKMEDALRKGVQAMEAETGQPFICNGIRFLDSMSREISERFVNASVFVLDHGSTSSGITGTGGEIAGSNTRLVSSPRFRRTSQSNTHLASSGSSKTMSSVSRSRPHTPPSSLRKSSSANDLAASASKHETRVSSPTPSRNCAAVGTSGRSWGKRDRALLVSGQVEGSTQRPPLATTPKSATAKASSEVVSNGEPQHTQK
;
A
#
# COMPACT_ATOMS: atom_id res chain seq x y z
N MET A 1 28.66 50.81 -1.98
CA MET A 1 28.86 52.18 -1.44
C MET A 1 27.49 52.77 -1.13
N LEU A 2 27.40 53.67 -0.13
CA LEU A 2 26.21 54.43 0.31
C LEU A 2 25.06 53.55 0.88
N THR A 3 24.52 53.64 2.12
CA THR A 3 24.45 54.59 3.27
C THR A 3 23.20 55.49 3.40
N HIS A 4 22.21 55.00 4.17
CA HIS A 4 21.45 55.65 5.28
C HIS A 4 20.80 57.05 5.18
N THR A 5 19.72 57.22 6.00
CA THR A 5 19.03 58.47 6.45
C THR A 5 18.17 59.19 5.39
N LEU A 6 17.03 59.87 5.62
CA LEU A 6 16.23 60.38 6.79
C LEU A 6 14.71 60.04 6.60
N ALA A 7 13.71 60.57 7.34
CA ALA A 7 13.41 60.52 8.79
C ALA A 7 12.38 61.62 9.24
N ARG A 8 11.19 61.22 9.72
CA ARG A 8 10.19 61.94 10.58
C ARG A 8 9.37 63.16 10.09
N THR A 9 8.03 62.95 10.05
CA THR A 9 6.88 63.85 10.40
C THR A 9 5.61 62.98 10.57
N ALA A 10 4.56 63.17 11.39
CA ALA A 10 4.13 64.14 12.42
C ALA A 10 3.47 65.46 11.93
N SER A 11 2.34 65.97 12.47
CA SER A 11 1.39 65.49 13.52
C SER A 11 -0.01 66.18 13.44
N ALA A 12 -0.95 65.75 14.30
CA ALA A 12 -2.28 66.33 14.67
C ALA A 12 -3.52 65.91 13.83
N ALA A 13 -4.75 65.84 14.40
CA ALA A 13 -5.27 66.29 15.71
C ALA A 13 -6.14 65.23 16.45
N ARG A 14 -6.76 65.60 17.60
CA ARG A 14 -7.36 64.67 18.60
C ARG A 14 -8.89 64.82 18.81
N SER A 15 -9.56 63.66 18.92
CA SER A 15 -10.63 63.25 19.87
C SER A 15 -11.77 64.20 20.32
N ILE A 16 -13.01 63.69 20.22
CA ILE A 16 -13.94 63.48 21.36
C ILE A 16 -14.50 62.04 21.21
N GLY A 17 -14.93 61.38 22.30
CA GLY A 17 -15.51 60.03 22.23
C GLY A 17 -16.60 59.77 23.26
N ILE A 18 -17.44 58.76 22.99
CA ILE A 18 -18.42 58.18 23.93
C ILE A 18 -18.19 56.66 23.95
N ARG A 19 -18.30 56.04 25.12
CA ARG A 19 -17.92 54.64 25.37
C ARG A 19 -19.14 53.84 25.84
N ALA A 20 -19.46 52.74 25.15
CA ALA A 20 -20.46 51.76 25.56
C ALA A 20 -19.84 50.36 25.64
N THR A 21 -20.38 49.50 26.51
CA THR A 21 -19.78 48.22 26.91
C THR A 21 -20.65 47.01 26.53
N PRO A 22 -20.05 45.89 26.12
CA PRO A 22 -20.56 44.55 26.42
C PRO A 22 -19.88 43.98 27.68
N SER A 23 -20.60 43.19 28.49
CA SER A 23 -20.06 42.63 29.74
C SER A 23 -19.43 41.24 29.53
N SER A 24 -18.29 40.99 30.17
CA SER A 24 -17.78 39.64 30.41
C SER A 24 -17.85 39.31 31.91
N VAL A 25 -18.33 38.12 32.24
CA VAL A 25 -18.31 37.59 33.62
C VAL A 25 -17.18 36.57 33.70
N ALA A 26 -16.00 37.02 34.15
CA ALA A 26 -14.89 36.14 34.47
C ALA A 26 -15.00 35.65 35.92
N PRO A 27 -14.74 34.35 36.21
CA PRO A 27 -14.58 33.90 37.59
C PRO A 27 -13.33 34.52 38.22
N ARG A 28 -13.39 34.81 39.52
CA ARG A 28 -12.34 35.59 40.21
C ARG A 28 -11.11 34.71 40.52
N LEU A 29 -9.95 35.14 40.04
CA LEU A 29 -8.67 34.77 40.62
C LEU A 29 -8.57 35.33 42.05
N PHE A 30 -8.23 34.49 43.02
CA PHE A 30 -7.80 34.95 44.34
C PHE A 30 -6.32 35.35 44.26
N SER A 31 -6.06 36.66 44.16
CA SER A 31 -4.71 37.19 44.36
C SER A 31 -4.41 37.28 45.85
N THR A 32 -3.44 36.51 46.32
CA THR A 32 -2.67 36.81 47.53
C THR A 32 -1.24 37.15 47.10
N THR A 33 -0.66 38.18 47.72
CA THR A 33 0.69 38.65 47.38
C THR A 33 1.74 37.73 47.98
N ALA A 34 2.07 36.65 47.27
CA ALA A 34 3.24 35.82 47.54
C ALA A 34 4.47 36.34 46.78
N VAL A 35 5.63 36.32 47.43
CA VAL A 35 6.94 36.40 46.76
C VAL A 35 7.02 35.25 45.76
N PRO A 36 7.57 35.42 44.54
CA PRO A 36 7.72 34.33 43.58
C PRO A 36 8.59 33.21 44.17
N ARG A 37 7.91 32.18 44.68
CA ARG A 37 8.51 30.92 45.10
C ARG A 37 8.95 30.21 43.82
N ALA A 38 10.21 29.82 43.73
CA ALA A 38 10.71 29.09 42.56
C ALA A 38 9.83 27.86 42.33
N GLU A 39 9.32 27.68 41.11
CA GLU A 39 8.42 26.57 40.78
C GLU A 39 9.18 25.25 40.91
N GLU A 40 8.63 24.36 41.73
CA GLU A 40 9.28 23.10 42.06
C GLU A 40 9.35 22.22 40.80
N THR A 41 10.59 21.96 40.37
CA THR A 41 10.91 21.34 39.08
C THR A 41 11.55 19.98 39.35
N TYR A 42 10.97 18.94 38.76
CA TYR A 42 11.35 17.54 39.00
C TYR A 42 12.10 16.98 37.78
N THR A 43 13.30 16.44 38.01
CA THR A 43 14.13 15.79 36.96
C THR A 43 13.86 14.29 36.92
N PHE A 44 13.35 13.80 35.79
CA PHE A 44 13.09 12.37 35.56
C PHE A 44 14.15 11.82 34.60
N THR A 45 14.93 10.85 35.07
CA THR A 45 15.97 10.15 34.29
C THR A 45 15.40 8.85 33.72
N PHE A 46 15.79 8.47 32.50
CA PHE A 46 15.26 7.30 31.78
C PHE A 46 16.38 6.33 31.34
N PRO A 47 16.08 5.02 31.20
CA PRO A 47 17.03 4.06 30.64
C PRO A 47 17.43 4.38 29.19
N GLU A 48 18.69 4.11 28.83
CA GLU A 48 19.22 4.28 27.46
C GLU A 48 18.37 3.57 26.39
N SER A 49 17.76 2.44 26.75
CA SER A 49 16.93 1.62 25.86
C SER A 49 15.69 2.33 25.32
N HIS A 50 15.23 3.42 25.95
CA HIS A 50 14.16 4.27 25.43
C HIS A 50 14.51 4.92 24.10
N TYR A 51 15.81 5.10 23.80
CA TYR A 51 16.27 5.65 22.55
C TYR A 51 17.11 4.66 21.74
N ALA A 52 17.25 4.92 20.44
CA ALA A 52 18.27 4.33 19.60
C ALA A 52 18.59 5.31 18.47
N TYR A 53 19.82 5.31 17.96
CA TYR A 53 20.32 6.38 17.09
C TYR A 53 20.81 5.84 15.75
N HIS A 54 20.62 6.64 14.70
CA HIS A 54 21.06 6.39 13.33
C HIS A 54 21.62 7.69 12.75
N ASN A 55 22.90 7.71 12.39
CA ASN A 55 23.60 8.88 11.82
C ASN A 55 23.46 10.20 12.62
N CYS A 56 23.17 10.13 13.93
CA CYS A 56 23.08 11.25 14.86
C CYS A 56 23.68 10.89 16.23
N GLY A 57 23.98 11.92 17.04
CA GLY A 57 24.44 11.74 18.42
C GLY A 57 23.29 11.48 19.41
N PRO A 58 23.61 11.12 20.66
CA PRO A 58 22.61 10.85 21.69
C PRO A 58 21.83 12.11 22.09
N ILE A 59 20.64 11.88 22.66
CA ILE A 59 19.75 12.94 23.19
C ILE A 59 19.67 12.84 24.73
N PRO A 60 19.19 13.89 25.43
CA PRO A 60 19.11 13.86 26.90
C PRO A 60 18.29 12.67 27.41
N LEU A 61 18.88 11.92 28.35
CA LEU A 61 18.20 10.86 29.11
C LEU A 61 17.39 11.41 30.29
N GLU A 62 17.24 12.73 30.38
CA GLU A 62 16.55 13.42 31.48
C GLU A 62 15.54 14.43 30.93
N SER A 63 14.33 14.45 31.50
CA SER A 63 13.35 15.52 31.31
C SER A 63 13.13 16.26 32.62
N THR A 64 13.04 17.58 32.56
CA THR A 64 12.59 18.42 33.67
C THR A 64 11.14 18.85 33.43
N ALA A 65 10.31 18.76 34.47
CA ALA A 65 8.91 19.19 34.43
C ALA A 65 8.49 19.81 35.77
N THR A 66 7.62 20.82 35.74
CA THR A 66 6.98 21.38 36.95
C THR A 66 5.77 20.54 37.36
N LYS A 67 5.28 20.72 38.60
CA LYS A 67 4.04 20.07 39.07
C LYS A 67 2.86 20.33 38.10
N ASP A 68 2.71 21.56 37.62
CA ASP A 68 1.59 21.96 36.75
C ASP A 68 1.73 21.39 35.33
N GLU A 69 2.95 21.25 34.80
CA GLU A 69 3.17 20.53 33.54
C GLU A 69 2.79 19.05 33.67
N LEU A 70 3.18 18.39 34.76
CA LEU A 70 2.84 16.98 35.02
C LEU A 70 1.31 16.78 35.16
N VAL A 71 0.60 17.73 35.79
CA VAL A 71 -0.87 17.76 35.82
C VAL A 71 -1.45 17.84 34.41
N GLU A 72 -0.96 18.75 33.56
CA GLU A 72 -1.53 18.96 32.23
C GLU A 72 -1.20 17.81 31.24
N LEU A 73 -0.01 17.22 31.34
CA LEU A 73 0.34 16.00 30.61
C LEU A 73 -0.59 14.83 30.99
N TYR A 74 -0.82 14.62 32.30
CA TYR A 74 -1.73 13.60 32.80
C TYR A 74 -3.18 13.86 32.37
N ARG A 75 -3.65 15.11 32.53
CA ARG A 75 -4.99 15.54 32.11
C ARG A 75 -5.20 15.33 30.62
N THR A 76 -4.26 15.77 29.77
CA THR A 76 -4.37 15.66 28.31
C THR A 76 -4.50 14.20 27.87
N MET A 77 -3.65 13.30 28.38
CA MET A 77 -3.77 11.88 28.04
C MET A 77 -5.10 11.29 28.54
N ALA A 78 -5.56 11.67 29.73
CA ALA A 78 -6.87 11.24 30.25
C ALA A 78 -8.04 11.75 29.38
N VAL A 79 -7.98 12.99 28.87
CA VAL A 79 -9.00 13.55 27.95
C VAL A 79 -9.01 12.76 26.65
N ILE A 80 -7.85 12.46 26.03
CA ILE A 80 -7.78 11.62 24.82
C ILE A 80 -8.36 10.23 25.10
N ARG A 81 -7.92 9.56 26.18
CA ARG A 81 -8.40 8.23 26.60
C ARG A 81 -9.93 8.19 26.75
N ARG A 82 -10.52 9.22 27.35
CA ARG A 82 -11.99 9.32 27.55
C ARG A 82 -12.73 9.69 26.27
N LEU A 83 -12.19 10.60 25.46
CA LEU A 83 -12.71 10.97 24.13
C LEU A 83 -12.82 9.75 23.22
N GLU A 84 -11.76 8.94 23.13
CA GLU A 84 -11.76 7.71 22.33
C GLU A 84 -12.70 6.64 22.90
N THR A 85 -12.83 6.56 24.22
CA THR A 85 -13.79 5.66 24.89
C THR A 85 -15.25 6.07 24.62
N ALA A 86 -15.53 7.37 24.53
CA ALA A 86 -16.85 7.87 24.14
C ALA A 86 -17.13 7.58 22.65
N SER A 87 -16.13 7.70 21.78
CA SER A 87 -16.21 7.36 20.36
C SER A 87 -16.50 5.87 20.11
N ASP A 88 -15.86 4.96 20.86
CA ASP A 88 -16.18 3.52 20.86
C ASP A 88 -17.68 3.26 21.16
N GLN A 89 -18.20 3.90 22.22
CA GLN A 89 -19.59 3.76 22.65
C GLN A 89 -20.58 4.35 21.63
N LEU A 90 -20.29 5.54 21.10
CA LEU A 90 -21.10 6.19 20.07
C LEU A 90 -21.17 5.38 18.77
N TYR A 91 -20.06 4.77 18.35
CA TYR A 91 -20.03 3.89 17.19
C TYR A 91 -20.84 2.62 17.42
N LYS A 92 -20.72 1.98 18.59
CA LYS A 92 -21.56 0.82 18.97
C LYS A 92 -23.05 1.17 19.06
N ALA A 93 -23.37 2.41 19.44
CA ALA A 93 -24.72 2.97 19.41
C ALA A 93 -25.18 3.42 18.00
N LYS A 94 -24.37 3.22 16.95
CA LYS A 94 -24.63 3.63 15.55
C LYS A 94 -24.78 5.15 15.34
N LEU A 95 -24.35 5.97 16.30
CA LEU A 95 -24.32 7.43 16.19
C LEU A 95 -23.08 7.92 15.42
N ILE A 96 -22.01 7.12 15.39
CA ILE A 96 -20.89 7.27 14.45
C ILE A 96 -21.02 6.15 13.41
N ARG A 97 -20.72 6.45 12.14
CA ARG A 97 -20.81 5.53 11.00
C ARG A 97 -19.59 5.64 10.08
N GLY A 98 -19.36 4.63 9.25
CA GLY A 98 -18.21 4.59 8.34
C GLY A 98 -16.93 4.24 9.07
N PHE A 99 -15.87 5.02 8.87
CA PHE A 99 -14.58 4.79 9.54
C PHE A 99 -14.51 5.47 10.91
N CYS A 100 -13.87 4.80 11.87
CA CYS A 100 -13.50 5.35 13.16
C CYS A 100 -12.22 4.67 13.66
N HIS A 101 -11.15 5.44 13.92
CA HIS A 101 -9.81 4.94 14.21
C HIS A 101 -9.29 5.48 15.55
N LEU A 102 -9.47 4.71 16.62
CA LEU A 102 -9.15 5.16 17.98
C LEU A 102 -7.63 5.13 18.26
N SER A 103 -7.08 6.19 18.84
CA SER A 103 -5.69 6.32 19.29
C SER A 103 -5.41 5.69 20.68
N THR A 104 -6.32 4.88 21.21
CA THR A 104 -6.27 4.38 22.59
C THR A 104 -5.04 3.51 22.86
N GLY A 105 -4.17 3.96 23.77
CA GLY A 105 -2.84 3.39 24.07
C GLY A 105 -1.67 4.21 23.51
N GLN A 106 -1.92 5.10 22.53
CA GLN A 106 -0.92 5.98 21.92
C GLN A 106 -0.94 7.41 22.52
N GLU A 107 -1.60 7.64 23.66
CA GLU A 107 -1.85 9.00 24.17
C GLU A 107 -0.57 9.80 24.50
N ALA A 108 0.50 9.10 24.90
CA ALA A 108 1.83 9.68 25.11
C ALA A 108 2.42 10.33 23.85
N VAL A 109 2.12 9.80 22.65
CA VAL A 109 2.67 10.31 21.39
C VAL A 109 2.13 11.71 21.11
N ALA A 110 0.81 11.87 20.99
CA ALA A 110 0.20 13.17 20.71
C ALA A 110 0.45 14.20 21.83
N THR A 111 0.40 13.75 23.09
CA THR A 111 0.59 14.63 24.26
C THR A 111 2.04 15.11 24.39
N GLY A 112 3.00 14.18 24.39
CA GLY A 112 4.42 14.50 24.52
C GLY A 112 4.93 15.30 23.32
N MET A 113 4.49 14.97 22.10
CA MET A 113 4.83 15.76 20.92
C MET A 113 4.31 17.19 21.04
N SER A 114 3.08 17.41 21.52
CA SER A 114 2.57 18.78 21.70
C SER A 114 3.22 19.53 22.88
N ALA A 115 3.86 18.85 23.82
CA ALA A 115 4.59 19.50 24.92
C ALA A 115 6.01 19.93 24.51
N GLY A 116 6.64 19.23 23.56
CA GLY A 116 7.99 19.55 23.07
C GLY A 116 8.07 20.64 21.98
N ILE A 117 6.94 21.23 21.53
CA ILE A 117 6.88 22.05 20.30
C ILE A 117 6.00 23.30 20.44
N SER A 118 6.11 24.26 19.53
CA SER A 118 5.17 25.41 19.49
C SER A 118 3.83 25.03 18.86
N LYS A 119 2.79 25.80 19.19
CA LYS A 119 1.51 25.78 18.46
C LYS A 119 1.63 26.40 17.05
N ASP A 120 2.74 27.08 16.72
CA ASP A 120 3.07 27.56 15.37
C ASP A 120 3.81 26.52 14.50
N ASP A 121 4.34 25.45 15.11
CA ASP A 121 4.93 24.33 14.37
C ASP A 121 3.83 23.44 13.82
N ALA A 122 4.00 22.93 12.60
CA ALA A 122 2.97 22.22 11.87
C ALA A 122 2.94 20.73 12.21
N ILE A 123 1.74 20.16 12.27
CA ILE A 123 1.51 18.71 12.35
C ILE A 123 0.64 18.24 11.18
N ILE A 124 0.98 17.11 10.58
CA ILE A 124 0.11 16.37 9.65
C ILE A 124 0.19 14.86 9.91
N THR A 125 -0.93 14.14 9.90
CA THR A 125 -0.97 12.70 10.18
C THR A 125 -2.01 11.94 9.33
N ALA A 126 -2.06 10.62 9.47
CA ALA A 126 -3.06 9.75 8.86
C ALA A 126 -4.41 9.83 9.59
N TYR A 127 -5.36 8.96 9.23
CA TYR A 127 -6.73 8.91 9.76
C TYR A 127 -6.89 8.65 11.28
N ARG A 128 -5.84 8.24 12.02
CA ARG A 128 -5.90 8.02 13.49
C ARG A 128 -5.67 9.34 14.24
N CYS A 129 -6.47 10.35 13.92
CA CYS A 129 -6.11 11.75 14.16
C CYS A 129 -6.67 12.39 15.44
N HIS A 130 -7.66 11.78 16.12
CA HIS A 130 -8.48 12.49 17.12
C HIS A 130 -7.65 13.14 18.26
N GLY A 131 -6.65 12.43 18.81
CA GLY A 131 -5.76 12.95 19.83
C GLY A 131 -4.90 14.13 19.34
N PHE A 132 -4.42 14.08 18.10
CA PHE A 132 -3.71 15.20 17.47
C PHE A 132 -4.64 16.40 17.24
N THR A 133 -5.86 16.19 16.76
CA THR A 133 -6.88 17.24 16.58
C THR A 133 -7.16 17.97 17.91
N LEU A 134 -7.24 17.25 19.02
CA LEU A 134 -7.44 17.80 20.37
C LEU A 134 -6.26 18.67 20.80
N VAL A 135 -5.03 18.13 20.83
CA VAL A 135 -3.85 18.90 21.30
C VAL A 135 -3.50 20.08 20.41
N ARG A 136 -4.00 20.09 19.16
CA ARG A 136 -3.91 21.21 18.21
C ARG A 136 -5.10 22.17 18.24
N GLY A 137 -5.93 22.10 19.28
CA GLY A 137 -6.84 23.17 19.70
C GLY A 137 -8.31 22.97 19.36
N ALA A 138 -8.72 21.83 18.78
CA ALA A 138 -10.14 21.52 18.65
C ALA A 138 -10.73 21.08 19.99
N SER A 139 -11.96 21.49 20.29
CA SER A 139 -12.65 21.06 21.51
C SER A 139 -13.10 19.59 21.42
N PRO A 140 -13.21 18.87 22.55
CA PRO A 140 -13.84 17.56 22.58
C PRO A 140 -15.24 17.54 21.95
N THR A 141 -16.04 18.59 22.15
CA THR A 141 -17.38 18.75 21.55
C THR A 141 -17.30 18.76 20.03
N SER A 142 -16.42 19.57 19.43
CA SER A 142 -16.25 19.64 17.97
C SER A 142 -15.68 18.36 17.35
N ILE A 143 -14.92 17.57 18.10
CA ILE A 143 -14.43 16.26 17.64
C ILE A 143 -15.58 15.22 17.66
N LEU A 144 -16.33 15.15 18.76
CA LEU A 144 -17.48 14.23 18.89
C LEU A 144 -18.63 14.60 17.93
N ALA A 145 -18.86 15.89 17.68
CA ALA A 145 -19.83 16.38 16.71
C ALA A 145 -19.43 16.00 15.28
N GLU A 146 -18.15 16.16 14.90
CA GLU A 146 -17.66 15.75 13.58
C GLU A 146 -17.79 14.23 13.38
N LEU A 147 -17.44 13.44 14.39
CA LEU A 147 -17.60 11.98 14.38
C LEU A 147 -19.07 11.55 14.17
N MET A 148 -20.02 12.26 14.76
CA MET A 148 -21.47 12.03 14.58
C MET A 148 -22.06 12.72 13.33
N GLY A 149 -21.23 13.31 12.47
CA GLY A 149 -21.66 13.98 11.24
C GLY A 149 -22.50 15.23 11.48
N ARG A 150 -22.22 15.98 12.56
CA ARG A 150 -23.01 17.15 13.01
C ARG A 150 -22.40 18.48 12.62
N ARG A 151 -23.26 19.48 12.43
CA ARG A 151 -22.91 20.80 11.89
C ARG A 151 -21.88 21.54 12.74
N ASP A 152 -21.89 21.34 14.06
CA ASP A 152 -20.94 22.00 14.97
C ASP A 152 -19.63 21.19 15.15
N GLY A 153 -19.38 20.22 14.26
CA GLY A 153 -18.11 19.52 14.11
C GLY A 153 -16.99 20.40 13.54
N CYS A 154 -15.73 20.03 13.78
CA CYS A 154 -14.57 20.83 13.34
C CYS A 154 -14.42 20.94 11.81
N SER A 155 -15.09 20.09 11.03
CA SER A 155 -15.23 20.16 9.57
C SER A 155 -16.70 20.20 9.15
N ARG A 156 -17.58 20.72 10.03
CA ARG A 156 -19.03 20.87 9.87
C ARG A 156 -19.76 19.56 9.50
N GLY A 157 -19.27 18.42 9.97
CA GLY A 157 -19.83 17.10 9.66
C GLY A 157 -19.53 16.59 8.25
N LYS A 158 -18.73 17.31 7.46
CA LYS A 158 -18.34 16.92 6.09
C LYS A 158 -17.15 15.93 6.06
N GLY A 159 -16.33 15.86 7.12
CA GLY A 159 -15.07 15.10 7.14
C GLY A 159 -15.10 13.80 7.93
N GLY A 160 -15.86 13.75 9.03
CA GLY A 160 -15.93 12.59 9.93
C GLY A 160 -14.58 12.26 10.61
N SER A 161 -14.42 11.01 11.08
CA SER A 161 -13.24 10.54 11.82
C SER A 161 -11.90 10.82 11.14
N MET A 162 -11.86 10.72 9.81
CA MET A 162 -10.58 10.70 9.08
C MET A 162 -10.08 12.09 8.69
N HIS A 163 -10.94 13.12 8.66
CA HIS A 163 -10.66 14.40 8.01
C HIS A 163 -11.01 15.59 8.90
N MET A 164 -10.38 15.62 10.08
CA MET A 164 -10.41 16.76 10.99
C MET A 164 -9.21 17.67 10.75
N PHE A 165 -9.38 18.99 10.90
CA PHE A 165 -8.33 20.00 10.73
C PHE A 165 -8.35 21.01 11.90
N ALA A 166 -7.20 21.62 12.22
CA ALA A 166 -7.07 22.62 13.29
C ALA A 166 -5.89 23.57 13.03
N HIS A 167 -5.53 24.45 13.99
CA HIS A 167 -4.51 25.48 13.79
C HIS A 167 -3.10 24.89 13.64
N GLU A 168 -2.46 25.16 12.49
CA GLU A 168 -1.22 24.53 12.02
C GLU A 168 -1.29 22.98 12.17
N PHE A 169 -2.50 22.41 12.05
CA PHE A 169 -2.77 20.98 11.97
C PHE A 169 -3.44 20.69 10.64
N TYR A 170 -2.63 20.22 9.69
CA TYR A 170 -3.00 19.93 8.30
C TYR A 170 -3.71 18.57 8.17
N GLY A 171 -4.16 18.04 9.30
CA GLY A 171 -5.30 17.16 9.41
C GLY A 171 -5.01 15.67 9.41
N GLY A 172 -6.10 14.93 9.54
CA GLY A 172 -6.14 13.50 9.27
C GLY A 172 -6.26 13.21 7.77
N ASN A 173 -5.49 12.22 7.31
CA ASN A 173 -5.41 11.85 5.90
C ASN A 173 -5.78 10.37 5.70
N GLY A 174 -6.73 10.12 4.80
CA GLY A 174 -7.29 8.79 4.53
C GLY A 174 -6.38 7.91 3.67
N ILE A 175 -5.61 8.52 2.76
CA ILE A 175 -4.74 7.81 1.82
C ILE A 175 -3.38 7.54 2.47
N VAL A 176 -3.04 6.26 2.64
CA VAL A 176 -1.86 5.80 3.38
C VAL A 176 -0.56 6.33 2.75
N GLY A 177 0.15 7.20 3.47
CA GLY A 177 1.45 7.75 3.09
C GLY A 177 1.39 9.07 2.31
N ALA A 178 0.22 9.45 1.77
CA ALA A 178 0.06 10.68 1.00
C ALA A 178 0.33 11.96 1.82
N GLN A 179 0.14 11.89 3.13
CA GLN A 179 0.43 12.99 4.05
C GLN A 179 1.93 13.29 4.21
N VAL A 180 2.82 12.37 3.83
CA VAL A 180 4.27 12.51 4.04
C VAL A 180 4.90 13.48 3.02
N PRO A 181 4.63 13.35 1.69
CA PRO A 181 4.95 14.41 0.73
C PRO A 181 4.30 15.76 1.07
N ILE A 182 3.05 15.77 1.56
CA ILE A 182 2.36 17.02 1.95
C ILE A 182 3.08 17.67 3.14
N GLY A 183 3.50 16.90 4.14
CA GLY A 183 4.32 17.39 5.26
C GLY A 183 5.67 17.97 4.83
N ALA A 184 6.36 17.33 3.87
CA ALA A 184 7.56 17.89 3.26
C ALA A 184 7.24 19.20 2.49
N GLY A 185 6.09 19.30 1.83
CA GLY A 185 5.60 20.51 1.17
C GLY A 185 5.30 21.66 2.13
N ILE A 186 4.75 21.38 3.32
CA ILE A 186 4.53 22.37 4.38
C ILE A 186 5.87 22.88 4.93
N ALA A 187 6.83 21.98 5.18
CA ALA A 187 8.18 22.37 5.58
C ALA A 187 8.94 23.16 4.51
N LEU A 188 8.73 22.84 3.23
CA LEU A 188 9.22 23.65 2.11
C LEU A 188 8.62 25.06 2.14
N ALA A 189 7.31 25.20 2.37
CA ALA A 189 6.66 26.51 2.51
C ALA A 189 7.14 27.29 3.75
N GLN A 190 7.30 26.63 4.91
CA GLN A 190 7.88 27.24 6.12
C GLN A 190 9.29 27.77 5.87
N LYS A 191 10.14 27.00 5.19
CA LYS A 191 11.50 27.41 4.80
C LYS A 191 11.48 28.54 3.77
N TYR A 192 10.70 28.42 2.71
CA TYR A 192 10.61 29.41 1.63
C TYR A 192 10.12 30.77 2.11
N LEU A 193 9.18 30.78 3.07
CA LEU A 193 8.65 31.99 3.70
C LEU A 193 9.47 32.45 4.93
N ASN A 194 10.55 31.75 5.29
CA ASN A 194 11.38 31.99 6.48
C ASN A 194 10.56 32.10 7.79
N LYS A 195 9.53 31.26 7.97
CA LYS A 195 8.61 31.29 9.14
C LYS A 195 9.32 31.09 10.49
N GLY A 196 10.47 30.44 10.53
CA GLY A 196 11.13 30.05 11.80
C GLY A 196 10.46 28.88 12.52
N THR A 197 9.52 28.18 11.87
CA THR A 197 8.80 27.01 12.38
C THR A 197 9.11 25.77 11.53
N MET A 198 8.79 24.58 12.06
CA MET A 198 9.07 23.29 11.44
C MET A 198 7.81 22.42 11.30
N THR A 199 7.89 21.28 10.62
CA THR A 199 6.76 20.34 10.43
C THR A 199 7.06 18.95 10.96
N PHE A 200 6.13 18.37 11.72
CA PHE A 200 6.08 16.92 11.98
C PHE A 200 5.13 16.24 10.97
N ALA A 201 5.66 15.31 10.19
CA ALA A 201 4.95 14.55 9.17
C ALA A 201 4.82 13.07 9.61
N LEU A 202 3.67 12.71 10.17
CA LEU A 202 3.44 11.42 10.81
C LEU A 202 2.84 10.37 9.87
N TYR A 203 3.24 9.11 10.05
CA TYR A 203 2.78 7.94 9.31
C TYR A 203 2.93 6.67 10.17
N GLY A 204 2.15 5.61 9.92
CA GLY A 204 2.26 4.35 10.66
C GLY A 204 3.31 3.38 10.11
N ASP A 205 3.64 2.32 10.85
CA ASP A 205 4.58 1.26 10.44
C ASP A 205 4.26 0.64 9.06
N GLY A 206 2.98 0.35 8.78
CA GLY A 206 2.54 -0.12 7.46
C GLY A 206 2.62 0.94 6.35
N ALA A 207 2.64 2.23 6.69
CA ALA A 207 2.79 3.33 5.74
C ALA A 207 4.27 3.60 5.38
N ALA A 208 5.21 3.18 6.24
CA ALA A 208 6.66 3.34 6.06
C ALA A 208 7.25 2.55 4.87
N ASN A 209 6.43 1.82 4.12
CA ASN A 209 6.78 1.10 2.90
C ASN A 209 6.22 1.74 1.62
N GLN A 210 5.52 2.88 1.72
CA GLN A 210 5.00 3.61 0.56
C GLN A 210 6.13 4.34 -0.19
N GLY A 211 6.24 4.17 -1.51
CA GLY A 211 7.33 4.74 -2.32
C GLY A 211 7.49 6.26 -2.17
N GLN A 212 6.37 6.99 -2.16
CA GLN A 212 6.30 8.43 -1.94
C GLN A 212 6.93 8.92 -0.61
N VAL A 213 7.09 8.05 0.40
CA VAL A 213 7.83 8.37 1.64
C VAL A 213 9.32 8.52 1.34
N PHE A 214 9.89 7.63 0.52
CA PHE A 214 11.30 7.67 0.13
C PHE A 214 11.60 8.81 -0.86
N GLU A 215 10.64 9.15 -1.73
CA GLU A 215 10.70 10.35 -2.57
C GLU A 215 10.71 11.63 -1.70
N ALA A 216 9.81 11.71 -0.71
CA ALA A 216 9.75 12.82 0.24
C ALA A 216 11.03 12.94 1.08
N TYR A 217 11.62 11.82 1.51
CA TYR A 217 12.94 11.78 2.17
C TYR A 217 14.02 12.41 1.28
N ASN A 218 14.17 11.91 0.05
CA ASN A 218 15.20 12.37 -0.88
C ASN A 218 15.09 13.89 -1.15
N MET A 219 13.90 14.38 -1.49
CA MET A 219 13.66 15.82 -1.70
C MET A 219 13.89 16.63 -0.43
N ALA A 220 13.42 16.17 0.73
CA ALA A 220 13.58 16.89 1.99
C ALA A 220 15.05 16.99 2.43
N LYS A 221 15.87 15.96 2.15
CA LYS A 221 17.31 16.01 2.44
C LYS A 221 18.05 16.89 1.43
N LEU A 222 17.78 16.72 0.14
CA LEU A 222 18.35 17.51 -0.95
C LEU A 222 18.12 19.01 -0.75
N TRP A 223 16.92 19.41 -0.33
CA TRP A 223 16.57 20.80 -0.06
C TRP A 223 16.79 21.22 1.40
N ASN A 224 17.30 20.33 2.25
CA ASN A 224 17.60 20.55 3.67
C ASN A 224 16.42 21.20 4.43
N LEU A 225 15.26 20.54 4.40
CA LEU A 225 13.98 21.06 4.92
C LEU A 225 13.82 20.89 6.44
N PRO A 226 13.07 21.78 7.12
CA PRO A 226 12.74 21.67 8.53
C PRO A 226 11.56 20.71 8.76
N VAL A 227 11.75 19.42 8.44
CA VAL A 227 10.73 18.37 8.59
C VAL A 227 11.25 17.21 9.44
N VAL A 228 10.42 16.73 10.37
CA VAL A 228 10.65 15.48 11.09
C VAL A 228 9.60 14.46 10.64
N PHE A 229 10.08 13.38 10.05
CA PHE A 229 9.26 12.27 9.56
C PHE A 229 9.04 11.28 10.70
N VAL A 230 7.80 11.13 11.19
CA VAL A 230 7.51 10.30 12.37
C VAL A 230 6.80 9.00 12.00
N CYS A 231 7.46 7.87 12.25
CA CYS A 231 6.84 6.55 12.22
C CYS A 231 6.16 6.26 13.55
N GLU A 232 4.82 6.33 13.62
CA GLU A 232 4.02 5.77 14.72
C GLU A 232 3.98 4.24 14.57
N ASN A 233 5.01 3.56 15.08
CA ASN A 233 5.11 2.11 15.06
C ASN A 233 4.23 1.52 16.17
N ASN A 234 2.99 1.15 15.83
CA ASN A 234 2.09 0.40 16.71
C ASN A 234 2.09 -1.12 16.44
N MET A 235 3.19 -1.61 15.84
CA MET A 235 3.48 -3.01 15.47
C MET A 235 2.60 -3.61 14.36
N TYR A 236 1.51 -2.94 13.92
CA TYR A 236 0.48 -3.55 13.06
C TYR A 236 -0.17 -2.59 12.04
N GLY A 237 0.35 -2.57 10.83
CA GLY A 237 -0.31 -2.09 9.61
C GLY A 237 -1.59 -2.88 9.30
N MET A 238 -2.74 -2.34 9.72
CA MET A 238 -4.05 -2.99 9.69
C MET A 238 -4.06 -4.34 10.44
N GLY A 239 -3.95 -5.46 9.71
CA GLY A 239 -3.83 -6.82 10.26
C GLY A 239 -2.50 -7.51 9.95
N THR A 240 -1.53 -6.78 9.40
CA THR A 240 -0.20 -7.29 9.08
C THR A 240 0.79 -6.74 10.08
N SER A 241 1.49 -7.63 10.78
CA SER A 241 2.56 -7.27 11.71
C SER A 241 3.74 -6.61 11.00
N ALA A 242 4.46 -5.72 11.69
CA ALA A 242 5.65 -5.04 11.18
C ALA A 242 6.65 -6.00 10.51
N HIS A 243 6.94 -7.15 11.14
CA HIS A 243 7.85 -8.18 10.62
C HIS A 243 7.34 -8.96 9.39
N ARG A 244 6.04 -8.86 9.05
CA ARG A 244 5.45 -9.40 7.81
C ARG A 244 5.31 -8.31 6.73
N ALA A 245 5.32 -7.03 7.11
CA ALA A 245 5.18 -5.91 6.20
C ALA A 245 6.52 -5.32 5.73
N ALA A 246 7.57 -5.36 6.56
CA ALA A 246 8.85 -4.72 6.29
C ALA A 246 10.04 -5.66 6.54
N ALA A 247 10.92 -5.80 5.54
CA ALA A 247 12.16 -6.57 5.65
C ALA A 247 13.15 -5.99 6.68
N SER A 248 13.05 -4.69 6.98
CA SER A 248 13.66 -4.07 8.15
C SER A 248 12.61 -3.30 8.93
N THR A 249 12.38 -3.73 10.17
CA THR A 249 11.48 -3.12 11.16
C THR A 249 12.16 -2.04 12.01
N LYS A 250 13.42 -1.68 11.72
CA LYS A 250 14.09 -0.50 12.28
C LYS A 250 13.64 0.75 11.51
N TYR A 251 12.43 1.22 11.76
CA TYR A 251 11.85 2.32 10.97
C TYR A 251 12.65 3.62 11.08
N TYR A 252 13.29 3.88 12.23
CA TYR A 252 14.21 5.01 12.39
C TYR A 252 15.43 5.02 11.44
N THR A 253 15.84 3.85 10.89
CA THR A 253 16.95 3.77 9.91
C THR A 253 16.47 3.81 8.46
N ARG A 254 15.15 3.82 8.19
CA ARG A 254 14.60 3.79 6.82
C ARG A 254 14.81 5.09 6.05
N GLY A 255 15.26 6.16 6.72
CA GLY A 255 15.75 7.38 6.09
C GLY A 255 17.13 7.25 5.42
N ASP A 256 17.84 6.15 5.63
CA ASP A 256 19.18 5.88 5.11
C ASP A 256 20.21 6.99 5.43
N TYR A 257 20.49 7.89 4.48
CA TYR A 257 21.33 9.09 4.68
C TYR A 257 20.66 10.19 5.52
N ILE A 258 19.36 10.10 5.81
CA ILE A 258 18.69 10.96 6.80
C ILE A 258 18.92 10.38 8.20
N PRO A 259 19.49 11.17 9.13
CA PRO A 259 19.62 10.75 10.52
C PRO A 259 18.27 10.48 11.17
N GLY A 260 18.24 9.56 12.13
CA GLY A 260 17.00 9.23 12.82
C GLY A 260 17.16 8.64 14.21
N ILE A 261 16.09 8.76 14.98
CA ILE A 261 16.01 8.31 16.36
C ILE A 261 14.81 7.38 16.57
N ARG A 262 14.98 6.33 17.36
CA ARG A 262 13.88 5.56 17.94
C ARG A 262 13.55 6.14 19.31
N VAL A 263 12.27 6.10 19.70
CA VAL A 263 11.74 6.66 20.95
C VAL A 263 10.72 5.68 21.54
N ASN A 264 10.72 5.53 22.87
CA ASN A 264 9.62 4.88 23.59
C ASN A 264 8.35 5.76 23.55
N GLY A 265 7.47 5.48 22.59
CA GLY A 265 6.17 6.14 22.40
C GLY A 265 5.10 5.74 23.43
N MET A 266 5.47 5.02 24.50
CA MET A 266 4.64 4.80 25.69
C MET A 266 5.03 5.72 26.87
N ASP A 267 6.17 6.42 26.79
CA ASP A 267 6.67 7.33 27.84
C ASP A 267 6.53 8.79 27.39
N VAL A 268 5.53 9.50 27.93
CA VAL A 268 5.20 10.87 27.52
C VAL A 268 6.34 11.88 27.73
N LEU A 269 7.22 11.66 28.73
CA LEU A 269 8.36 12.53 28.99
C LEU A 269 9.53 12.25 28.03
N ALA A 270 9.75 10.97 27.68
CA ALA A 270 10.71 10.61 26.64
C ALA A 270 10.27 11.14 25.25
N VAL A 271 8.97 11.08 24.94
CA VAL A 271 8.39 11.68 23.73
C VAL A 271 8.57 13.21 23.74
N LYS A 272 8.35 13.90 24.87
CA LYS A 272 8.56 15.36 25.02
C LYS A 272 9.98 15.77 24.65
N GLU A 273 11.00 15.21 25.29
CA GLU A 273 12.39 15.62 25.04
C GLU A 273 12.87 15.21 23.64
N ALA A 274 12.48 14.05 23.12
CA ALA A 274 12.78 13.67 21.74
C ALA A 274 12.15 14.62 20.70
N SER A 275 10.92 15.07 20.93
CA SER A 275 10.22 16.01 20.05
C SER A 275 10.84 17.40 20.08
N LYS A 276 11.19 17.88 21.28
CA LYS A 276 11.93 19.13 21.50
C LYS A 276 13.31 19.11 20.85
N TRP A 277 14.08 18.04 21.03
CA TRP A 277 15.37 17.86 20.37
C TRP A 277 15.24 17.80 18.84
N ALA A 278 14.23 17.10 18.30
CA ALA A 278 13.98 17.02 16.86
C ALA A 278 13.56 18.38 16.24
N ARG A 279 12.85 19.20 17.01
CA ARG A 279 12.54 20.59 16.69
C ARG A 279 13.80 21.46 16.68
N GLU A 280 14.63 21.38 17.72
CA GLU A 280 15.91 22.10 17.79
C GLU A 280 16.86 21.67 16.66
N TRP A 281 16.90 20.37 16.33
CA TRP A 281 17.65 19.83 15.20
C TRP A 281 17.25 20.47 13.86
N THR A 282 15.96 20.43 13.53
CA THR A 282 15.43 20.97 12.26
C THR A 282 15.61 22.48 12.17
N LEU A 283 15.30 23.23 13.24
CA LEU A 283 15.45 24.68 13.27
C LEU A 283 16.92 25.14 13.31
N SER A 284 17.85 24.32 13.81
CA SER A 284 19.30 24.58 13.69
C SER A 284 19.87 24.40 12.28
N GLY A 285 19.03 24.10 11.28
CA GLY A 285 19.43 24.01 9.87
C GLY A 285 20.12 22.71 9.47
N LYS A 286 20.06 21.66 10.31
CA LYS A 286 20.63 20.32 10.02
C LYS A 286 19.80 19.49 9.02
N GLY A 287 18.67 20.03 8.59
CA GLY A 287 17.74 19.39 7.66
C GLY A 287 16.84 18.36 8.33
N PRO A 288 16.30 17.40 7.55
CA PRO A 288 15.30 16.48 8.06
C PRO A 288 15.87 15.46 9.05
N LEU A 289 14.94 14.85 9.80
CA LEU A 289 15.16 13.76 10.74
C LEU A 289 14.06 12.71 10.55
N VAL A 290 14.37 11.42 10.75
CA VAL A 290 13.36 10.36 10.94
C VAL A 290 13.20 10.04 12.43
N MET A 291 11.98 9.86 12.92
CA MET A 291 11.72 9.51 14.31
C MET A 291 10.74 8.33 14.40
N GLU A 292 11.11 7.24 15.04
CA GLU A 292 10.24 6.09 15.29
C GLU A 292 9.68 6.13 16.70
N MET A 293 8.39 6.44 16.83
CA MET A 293 7.63 6.32 18.08
C MET A 293 7.15 4.88 18.23
N VAL A 294 7.86 4.09 19.04
CA VAL A 294 7.48 2.71 19.35
C VAL A 294 6.35 2.75 20.37
N THR A 295 5.12 2.50 19.93
CA THR A 295 3.90 2.70 20.71
C THR A 295 2.95 1.50 20.54
N TYR A 296 1.72 1.56 21.07
CA TYR A 296 0.77 0.44 20.97
C TYR A 296 -0.69 0.89 20.96
N ARG A 297 -1.50 0.29 20.07
CA ARG A 297 -2.96 0.50 20.02
C ARG A 297 -3.71 -0.65 20.68
N TYR A 298 -4.50 -0.35 21.71
CA TYR A 298 -5.31 -1.37 22.38
C TYR A 298 -6.54 -1.79 21.57
N GLY A 299 -7.14 -0.87 20.81
CA GLY A 299 -8.18 -1.18 19.83
C GLY A 299 -7.62 -1.93 18.61
N GLY A 300 -8.51 -2.56 17.84
CA GLY A 300 -8.21 -3.02 16.48
C GLY A 300 -7.83 -1.86 15.56
N HIS A 301 -7.69 -2.14 14.26
CA HIS A 301 -7.27 -1.12 13.31
C HIS A 301 -8.26 0.05 13.27
N SER A 302 -9.54 -0.28 13.14
CA SER A 302 -10.71 0.59 13.14
C SER A 302 -11.83 -0.06 13.98
N MET A 303 -12.94 0.63 14.18
CA MET A 303 -14.13 0.06 14.83
C MET A 303 -14.79 -1.12 14.09
N SER A 304 -14.38 -1.44 12.85
CA SER A 304 -14.83 -2.65 12.13
C SER A 304 -13.88 -3.86 12.28
N ASP A 305 -12.72 -3.68 12.92
CA ASP A 305 -11.75 -4.73 13.21
C ASP A 305 -11.72 -5.06 14.72
N PRO A 306 -12.10 -6.28 15.14
CA PRO A 306 -11.96 -6.73 16.53
C PRO A 306 -10.51 -6.78 17.03
N GLY A 307 -9.52 -6.86 16.13
CA GLY A 307 -8.09 -6.83 16.47
C GLY A 307 -7.54 -8.10 17.11
N THR A 308 -8.24 -9.23 17.00
CA THR A 308 -7.92 -10.53 17.64
C THR A 308 -7.56 -11.66 16.68
N THR A 309 -7.50 -11.41 15.37
CA THR A 309 -7.18 -12.42 14.35
C THR A 309 -5.69 -12.47 13.98
N TYR A 310 -4.92 -11.45 14.36
CA TYR A 310 -3.51 -11.26 14.00
C TYR A 310 -2.59 -11.01 15.21
N ARG A 311 -3.15 -11.03 16.43
CA ARG A 311 -2.47 -10.85 17.72
C ARG A 311 -3.36 -11.37 18.85
N THR A 312 -2.78 -11.65 20.02
CA THR A 312 -3.51 -12.26 21.15
C THR A 312 -4.15 -11.22 22.06
N ARG A 313 -5.09 -11.65 22.93
CA ARG A 313 -5.67 -10.74 23.96
C ARG A 313 -4.67 -10.52 25.09
N GLU A 314 -3.84 -11.52 25.33
CA GLU A 314 -2.81 -11.61 26.34
C GLU A 314 -1.69 -10.60 26.06
N GLU A 315 -1.32 -10.39 24.79
CA GLU A 315 -0.40 -9.35 24.34
C GLU A 315 -0.94 -7.94 24.63
N ILE A 316 -2.19 -7.66 24.23
CA ILE A 316 -2.86 -6.37 24.46
C ILE A 316 -3.00 -6.09 25.96
N GLN A 317 -3.40 -7.10 26.74
CA GLN A 317 -3.55 -7.00 28.19
C GLN A 317 -2.20 -6.83 28.90
N HIS A 318 -1.16 -7.54 28.46
CA HIS A 318 0.20 -7.36 28.96
C HIS A 318 0.64 -5.92 28.75
N MET A 319 0.62 -5.43 27.50
CA MET A 319 1.01 -4.05 27.16
C MET A 319 0.24 -2.98 27.95
N ARG A 320 -1.06 -3.19 28.22
CA ARG A 320 -1.83 -2.28 29.08
C ARG A 320 -1.45 -2.39 30.56
N SER A 321 -1.11 -3.58 31.05
CA SER A 321 -0.73 -3.79 32.45
C SER A 321 0.69 -3.35 32.81
N THR A 322 1.61 -3.31 31.85
CA THR A 322 3.04 -3.04 32.09
C THR A 322 3.56 -1.74 31.49
N ASN A 323 2.86 -1.15 30.51
CA ASN A 323 3.33 0.00 29.73
C ASN A 323 2.19 0.97 29.35
N ASP A 324 1.11 1.10 30.12
CA ASP A 324 0.09 2.14 29.82
C ASP A 324 0.64 3.55 30.11
N PRO A 325 0.52 4.51 29.16
CA PRO A 325 1.16 5.81 29.28
C PRO A 325 0.59 6.69 30.40
N ILE A 326 -0.68 6.48 30.77
CA ILE A 326 -1.35 7.22 31.83
C ILE A 326 -0.97 6.63 33.18
N THR A 327 -0.92 5.29 33.28
CA THR A 327 -0.45 4.58 34.47
C THR A 327 1.01 4.92 34.77
N GLY A 328 1.92 4.82 33.79
CA GLY A 328 3.34 5.07 33.99
C GLY A 328 3.69 6.52 34.36
N LEU A 329 2.93 7.51 33.89
CA LEU A 329 3.07 8.89 34.38
C LEU A 329 2.53 9.02 35.81
N LYS A 330 1.37 8.41 36.12
CA LYS A 330 0.77 8.41 37.46
C LYS A 330 1.71 7.79 38.50
N GLU A 331 2.33 6.66 38.19
CA GLU A 331 3.27 5.97 39.09
C GLU A 331 4.45 6.89 39.43
N ARG A 332 5.10 7.50 38.43
CA ARG A 332 6.20 8.46 38.64
C ARG A 332 5.82 9.73 39.42
N ILE A 333 4.55 10.13 39.36
CA ILE A 333 4.00 11.25 40.13
C ILE A 333 3.82 10.86 41.61
N LEU A 334 3.35 9.64 41.86
CA LEU A 334 3.13 9.08 43.20
C LEU A 334 4.44 8.69 43.90
N GLU A 335 5.38 8.04 43.18
CA GLU A 335 6.72 7.63 43.67
C GLU A 335 7.58 8.81 44.17
N ARG A 336 7.16 10.04 43.89
CA ARG A 336 7.87 11.29 44.22
C ARG A 336 7.02 12.26 45.04
N ASP A 337 5.86 11.81 45.56
CA ASP A 337 4.93 12.60 46.37
C ASP A 337 4.45 13.93 45.73
N ILE A 338 4.49 14.04 44.39
CA ILE A 338 4.19 15.29 43.67
C ILE A 338 2.69 15.60 43.72
N LEU A 339 1.85 14.57 43.62
CA LEU A 339 0.40 14.62 43.81
C LEU A 339 -0.04 13.36 44.57
N SER A 340 -1.07 13.51 45.41
CA SER A 340 -1.75 12.38 46.03
C SER A 340 -2.66 11.63 45.06
N GLU A 341 -2.92 10.36 45.38
CA GLU A 341 -3.89 9.50 44.68
C GLU A 341 -5.29 10.14 44.56
N GLU A 342 -5.71 10.93 45.55
CA GLU A 342 -7.00 11.64 45.54
C GLU A 342 -7.01 12.89 44.65
N GLU A 343 -5.88 13.61 44.51
CA GLU A 343 -5.74 14.68 43.52
C GLU A 343 -5.81 14.14 42.09
N LEU A 344 -5.17 12.98 41.82
CA LEU A 344 -5.25 12.32 40.51
C LEU A 344 -6.69 11.84 40.21
N LYS A 345 -7.38 11.21 41.18
CA LYS A 345 -8.81 10.84 41.06
C LYS A 345 -9.71 12.06 40.82
N LYS A 346 -9.38 13.22 41.40
CA LYS A 346 -10.10 14.48 41.15
C LYS A 346 -9.95 14.93 39.70
N ILE A 347 -8.74 14.90 39.14
CA ILE A 347 -8.50 15.20 37.71
C ILE A 347 -9.29 14.23 36.81
N ASP A 348 -9.23 12.93 37.09
CA ASP A 348 -9.96 11.88 36.36
C ASP A 348 -11.49 12.12 36.36
N LYS A 349 -12.03 12.58 37.49
CA LYS A 349 -13.45 12.96 37.65
C LYS A 349 -13.83 14.25 36.92
N GLU A 350 -12.95 15.26 36.91
CA GLU A 350 -13.14 16.49 36.15
C GLU A 350 -13.13 16.21 34.64
N VAL A 351 -12.13 15.47 34.14
CA VAL A 351 -12.01 15.06 32.74
C VAL A 351 -13.20 14.22 32.30
N ARG A 352 -13.69 13.32 33.15
CA ARG A 352 -14.95 12.60 32.88
C ARG A 352 -16.12 13.58 32.73
N THR A 353 -16.28 14.54 33.64
CA THR A 353 -17.38 15.51 33.61
C THR A 353 -17.31 16.41 32.36
N GLU A 354 -16.10 16.76 31.93
CA GLU A 354 -15.82 17.49 30.70
C GLU A 354 -16.26 16.71 29.45
N ILE A 355 -15.90 15.43 29.35
CA ILE A 355 -16.30 14.56 28.22
C ILE A 355 -17.79 14.20 28.27
N ASP A 356 -18.37 13.92 29.43
CA ASP A 356 -19.81 13.65 29.60
C ASP A 356 -20.65 14.89 29.19
N LYS A 357 -20.13 16.11 29.42
CA LYS A 357 -20.71 17.35 28.89
C LYS A 357 -20.52 17.48 27.37
N ALA A 358 -19.29 17.33 26.87
CA ALA A 358 -19.00 17.44 25.43
C ALA A 358 -19.82 16.47 24.58
N LEU A 359 -20.05 15.26 25.10
CA LEU A 359 -20.94 14.24 24.53
C LEU A 359 -22.41 14.68 24.49
N THR A 360 -22.87 15.44 25.48
CA THR A 360 -24.22 16.01 25.54
C THR A 360 -24.36 17.15 24.53
N ASP A 361 -23.43 18.09 24.55
CA ASP A 361 -23.39 19.25 23.63
C ASP A 361 -23.33 18.77 22.16
N ALA A 362 -22.47 17.79 21.85
CA ALA A 362 -22.31 17.24 20.50
C ALA A 362 -23.55 16.45 20.00
N LYS A 363 -24.30 15.79 20.89
CA LYS A 363 -25.57 15.13 20.55
C LYS A 363 -26.72 16.12 20.31
N ALA A 364 -26.66 17.29 20.96
CA ALA A 364 -27.62 18.37 20.77
C ALA A 364 -27.37 19.16 19.46
N SER A 365 -26.17 19.07 18.89
CA SER A 365 -25.86 19.67 17.58
C SER A 365 -26.72 19.05 16.47
N PRO A 366 -27.36 19.88 15.61
CA PRO A 366 -28.10 19.39 14.46
C PRO A 366 -27.16 18.78 13.41
N GLU A 367 -27.74 18.01 12.50
CA GLU A 367 -27.06 17.64 11.25
C GLU A 367 -26.92 18.89 10.35
N PRO A 368 -25.94 18.93 9.43
CA PRO A 368 -25.83 20.02 8.46
C PRO A 368 -27.09 20.15 7.61
N ASP A 369 -27.44 21.38 7.23
CA ASP A 369 -28.52 21.62 6.28
C ASP A 369 -28.13 21.01 4.91
N VAL A 370 -29.10 20.41 4.19
CA VAL A 370 -28.88 19.86 2.85
C VAL A 370 -28.41 20.95 1.87
N ALA A 371 -28.76 22.21 2.10
CA ALA A 371 -28.23 23.36 1.36
C ALA A 371 -26.71 23.56 1.52
N GLU A 372 -26.09 23.05 2.61
CA GLU A 372 -24.65 23.10 2.83
C GLU A 372 -23.87 22.00 2.09
N LEU A 373 -24.55 21.05 1.42
CA LEU A 373 -23.91 19.90 0.77
C LEU A 373 -22.92 20.31 -0.34
N PHE A 374 -23.23 21.39 -1.07
CA PHE A 374 -22.38 21.92 -2.15
C PHE A 374 -21.54 23.15 -1.74
N THR A 375 -21.52 23.54 -0.46
CA THR A 375 -20.62 24.61 0.00
C THR A 375 -19.20 24.11 0.14
N ASP A 376 -18.23 25.04 0.20
CA ASP A 376 -16.83 24.76 0.53
C ASP A 376 -16.05 23.92 -0.52
N ILE A 377 -16.64 23.61 -1.68
CA ILE A 377 -16.00 22.93 -2.83
C ILE A 377 -14.83 23.73 -3.40
N TYR A 378 -14.96 25.06 -3.43
CA TYR A 378 -13.89 25.99 -3.78
C TYR A 378 -13.68 26.95 -2.63
N SER A 379 -12.44 27.44 -2.48
CA SER A 379 -12.19 28.56 -1.58
C SER A 379 -12.96 29.79 -2.05
N LYS A 380 -13.27 30.69 -1.11
CA LYS A 380 -13.92 31.94 -1.44
C LYS A 380 -13.08 32.70 -2.48
N ASP A 381 -13.75 33.22 -3.50
CA ASP A 381 -13.17 33.94 -4.62
C ASP A 381 -12.20 33.12 -5.50
N SER A 382 -12.09 31.79 -5.30
CA SER A 382 -11.27 30.86 -6.11
C SER A 382 -12.07 29.97 -7.06
N SER A 383 -13.38 30.17 -7.20
CA SER A 383 -14.22 29.39 -8.12
C SER A 383 -13.75 29.55 -9.58
N PRO A 384 -13.42 28.47 -10.30
CA PRO A 384 -13.07 28.56 -11.71
C PRO A 384 -14.25 29.11 -12.52
N PRO A 385 -14.02 29.95 -13.55
CA PRO A 385 -15.10 30.48 -14.37
C PRO A 385 -15.85 29.32 -15.03
N VAL A 386 -17.15 29.22 -14.72
CA VAL A 386 -18.01 28.12 -15.17
C VAL A 386 -17.97 28.03 -16.69
N ARG A 387 -17.39 26.94 -17.21
CA ARG A 387 -17.32 26.65 -18.65
C ARG A 387 -18.70 26.25 -19.17
N THR A 388 -19.55 27.25 -19.39
CA THR A 388 -20.79 27.05 -20.15
C THR A 388 -20.47 26.52 -21.54
N VAL A 389 -21.26 25.56 -22.02
CA VAL A 389 -21.01 24.81 -23.28
C VAL A 389 -20.75 25.75 -24.48
N SER A 390 -21.39 26.92 -24.48
CA SER A 390 -21.22 27.99 -25.48
C SER A 390 -19.77 28.52 -25.64
N GLN A 391 -18.91 28.38 -24.64
CA GLN A 391 -17.50 28.82 -24.73
C GLN A 391 -16.65 27.90 -25.61
N VAL A 392 -16.96 26.60 -25.67
CA VAL A 392 -16.23 25.65 -26.53
C VAL A 392 -16.55 25.93 -28.00
N ALA A 393 -17.83 26.12 -28.33
CA ALA A 393 -18.27 26.42 -29.69
C ALA A 393 -17.61 27.68 -30.27
N LYS A 394 -17.47 28.75 -29.48
CA LYS A 394 -16.81 29.99 -29.94
C LYS A 394 -15.33 29.80 -30.29
N ARG A 395 -14.62 28.86 -29.65
CA ARG A 395 -13.18 28.66 -29.91
C ARG A 395 -12.89 27.78 -31.13
N VAL A 396 -13.85 26.96 -31.55
CA VAL A 396 -13.80 26.17 -32.80
C VAL A 396 -14.14 27.04 -34.02
N LEU A 397 -14.98 28.08 -33.85
CA LEU A 397 -15.48 28.93 -34.93
C LEU A 397 -14.66 30.22 -35.17
N SER A 398 -13.49 30.38 -34.54
CA SER A 398 -12.74 31.66 -34.56
C SER A 398 -11.24 31.55 -34.85
N SER A 399 -10.78 30.48 -35.49
CA SER A 399 -9.38 30.33 -35.93
C SER A 399 -9.24 30.59 -37.44
N PRO A 400 -8.59 31.68 -37.88
CA PRO A 400 -8.29 31.89 -39.30
C PRO A 400 -7.27 30.87 -39.81
N SER A 401 -7.40 30.47 -41.07
CA SER A 401 -6.43 29.62 -41.76
C SER A 401 -5.23 30.43 -42.24
N SER A 402 -4.03 30.15 -41.71
CA SER A 402 -2.78 30.67 -42.28
C SER A 402 -1.65 29.64 -42.15
N SER A 403 -1.14 29.18 -43.28
CA SER A 403 -0.01 28.26 -43.38
C SER A 403 1.33 29.00 -43.28
N GLN A 404 2.23 28.55 -42.42
CA GLN A 404 3.68 28.73 -42.58
C GLN A 404 4.47 27.80 -41.64
N SER A 405 5.70 27.47 -42.03
CA SER A 405 6.63 26.64 -41.27
C SER A 405 8.02 27.28 -41.24
N PRO A 406 8.82 27.03 -40.19
CA PRO A 406 10.28 27.15 -40.26
C PRO A 406 10.99 25.80 -40.08
N ARG A 407 12.29 25.77 -40.39
CA ARG A 407 13.18 24.58 -40.32
C ARG A 407 14.35 24.82 -39.36
N GLY A 408 14.97 23.73 -38.89
CA GLY A 408 16.35 23.69 -38.42
C GLY A 408 16.52 23.66 -36.89
N ALA A 409 17.59 23.06 -36.33
CA ALA A 409 18.67 22.31 -36.99
C ALA A 409 19.32 21.28 -36.04
N THR A 410 19.91 20.22 -36.58
CA THR A 410 20.68 19.20 -35.86
C THR A 410 22.19 19.45 -35.93
N ARG A 411 22.94 18.99 -34.92
CA ARG A 411 24.40 18.84 -35.02
C ARG A 411 24.94 17.75 -34.10
N PHE A 412 25.67 16.79 -34.68
CA PHE A 412 26.55 15.86 -33.96
C PHE A 412 27.95 16.48 -33.81
N TYR A 413 28.72 16.02 -32.81
CA TYR A 413 30.19 16.04 -32.85
C TYR A 413 30.75 14.86 -32.02
N SER A 414 31.89 14.30 -32.46
CA SER A 414 32.53 13.11 -31.89
C SER A 414 33.98 13.39 -31.47
N PRO A 415 34.54 12.66 -30.48
CA PRO A 415 35.99 12.59 -30.28
C PRO A 415 36.64 11.53 -31.22
N PRO A 416 37.94 11.65 -31.53
CA PRO A 416 38.61 10.83 -32.54
C PRO A 416 39.19 9.51 -32.02
N ARG A 417 39.45 8.57 -32.94
CA ARG A 417 40.14 7.29 -32.70
C ARG A 417 41.47 7.29 -33.45
N ALA A 418 42.58 7.03 -32.77
CA ALA A 418 43.88 6.73 -33.38
C ALA A 418 44.08 5.21 -33.46
N SER A 419 44.93 4.73 -34.37
CA SER A 419 45.15 3.31 -34.65
C SER A 419 46.64 2.95 -34.60
N LEU A 420 46.97 1.69 -34.27
CA LEU A 420 48.10 0.94 -34.83
C LEU A 420 48.02 -0.57 -34.52
N LYS A 421 48.82 -1.35 -35.24
CA LYS A 421 48.64 -2.75 -35.67
C LYS A 421 48.86 -3.85 -34.61
N GLN A 422 48.28 -5.01 -34.98
CA GLN A 422 48.67 -6.42 -34.74
C GLN A 422 50.13 -6.69 -34.32
N GLU A 423 50.34 -7.73 -33.49
CA GLU A 423 50.98 -9.01 -33.90
C GLU A 423 50.87 -10.13 -32.82
N ALA A 424 51.18 -11.37 -33.19
CA ALA A 424 51.18 -12.61 -32.37
C ALA A 424 51.84 -13.75 -33.20
N PRO A 425 52.07 -15.00 -32.68
CA PRO A 425 52.04 -15.53 -31.29
C PRO A 425 53.39 -16.22 -30.93
N HIS A 426 53.45 -17.09 -29.91
CA HIS A 426 54.11 -18.41 -30.03
C HIS A 426 53.76 -19.39 -28.88
N LYS A 427 53.87 -20.71 -29.15
CA LYS A 427 53.64 -21.82 -28.20
C LYS A 427 54.93 -22.58 -27.90
N ARG A 428 55.06 -23.18 -26.70
CA ARG A 428 55.70 -24.51 -26.51
C ARG A 428 55.30 -25.14 -25.17
N ALA A 429 55.35 -26.47 -25.11
CA ALA A 429 55.07 -27.29 -23.92
C ALA A 429 55.69 -28.69 -24.09
N SER A 430 56.21 -29.30 -23.01
CA SER A 430 56.20 -30.77 -22.80
C SER A 430 56.86 -31.20 -21.48
N ASN A 431 56.11 -32.00 -20.72
CA ASN A 431 56.43 -33.06 -19.74
C ASN A 431 57.90 -33.54 -19.54
N VAL A 432 58.17 -34.07 -18.34
CA VAL A 432 58.74 -35.44 -18.11
C VAL A 432 58.42 -35.91 -16.67
N SER A 433 58.41 -37.23 -16.44
CA SER A 433 57.96 -37.92 -15.22
C SER A 433 59.13 -38.44 -14.34
N PRO A 434 58.90 -38.88 -13.07
CA PRO A 434 59.96 -39.01 -12.05
C PRO A 434 60.58 -40.40 -11.88
N ILE A 435 61.67 -40.47 -11.09
CA ILE A 435 62.31 -41.70 -10.59
C ILE A 435 62.44 -41.63 -9.06
N LYS A 436 62.32 -42.78 -8.38
CA LYS A 436 62.48 -42.92 -6.91
C LYS A 436 63.94 -43.25 -6.56
N ASN A 437 64.38 -42.88 -5.35
CA ASN A 437 65.52 -43.51 -4.68
C ASN A 437 65.16 -43.84 -3.22
N SER A 438 65.94 -44.74 -2.60
CA SER A 438 65.81 -45.17 -1.22
C SER A 438 67.19 -45.24 -0.57
N ASP A 439 67.45 -44.40 0.42
CA ASP A 439 68.74 -44.36 1.13
C ASP A 439 68.73 -45.23 2.39
N SER A 440 69.84 -45.93 2.62
CA SER A 440 70.28 -46.28 3.98
C SER A 440 71.79 -46.52 4.03
N THR A 441 72.54 -45.69 4.77
CA THR A 441 73.74 -46.05 5.57
C THR A 441 74.40 -44.80 6.16
N THR A 442 74.59 -44.78 7.48
CA THR A 442 75.43 -43.77 8.17
C THR A 442 76.08 -44.38 9.41
N SER A 443 77.31 -44.94 9.31
CA SER A 443 78.11 -45.33 10.48
C SER A 443 79.60 -45.69 10.19
N VAL A 444 80.28 -45.06 9.23
CA VAL A 444 81.73 -45.34 8.97
C VAL A 444 82.51 -44.06 8.68
N VAL A 445 83.06 -43.43 9.72
CA VAL A 445 84.01 -42.29 9.57
C VAL A 445 85.12 -42.31 10.64
N HIS A 446 84.77 -42.53 11.92
CA HIS A 446 85.72 -42.31 13.04
C HIS A 446 86.86 -43.33 13.21
N SER A 447 86.85 -44.46 12.50
CA SER A 447 87.92 -45.49 12.60
C SER A 447 89.11 -45.24 11.66
N PHE A 448 88.90 -44.61 10.51
CA PHE A 448 89.85 -44.69 9.38
C PHE A 448 91.15 -43.90 9.54
N SER A 449 91.14 -42.80 10.31
CA SER A 449 92.30 -41.90 10.42
C SER A 449 93.44 -42.50 11.24
N PHE A 450 93.14 -43.21 12.33
CA PHE A 450 94.17 -43.70 13.26
C PHE A 450 94.92 -44.91 12.70
N GLU A 451 94.22 -45.86 12.06
CA GLU A 451 94.87 -46.99 11.38
C GLU A 451 95.73 -46.53 10.20
N SER A 452 95.23 -45.57 9.41
CA SER A 452 95.97 -45.06 8.25
C SER A 452 97.26 -44.33 8.67
N LEU A 453 97.20 -43.50 9.71
CA LEU A 453 98.38 -42.85 10.30
C LEU A 453 99.39 -43.86 10.87
N ASN A 454 98.91 -44.89 11.58
CA ASN A 454 99.79 -45.96 12.06
C ASN A 454 100.42 -46.74 10.90
N HIS A 455 99.67 -47.04 9.83
CA HIS A 455 100.19 -47.78 8.68
C HIS A 455 101.28 -46.98 7.95
N VAL A 456 101.09 -45.67 7.74
CA VAL A 456 102.13 -44.77 7.19
C VAL A 456 103.34 -44.71 8.12
N LYS A 457 103.14 -44.59 9.43
CA LYS A 457 104.22 -44.56 10.42
C LYS A 457 105.06 -45.86 10.40
N THR A 458 104.42 -47.03 10.39
CA THR A 458 105.12 -48.33 10.31
C THR A 458 105.85 -48.50 8.97
N LYS A 459 105.29 -48.00 7.86
CA LYS A 459 105.98 -47.99 6.55
C LYS A 459 107.21 -47.09 6.56
N LEU A 460 107.14 -45.90 7.14
CA LEU A 460 108.28 -44.98 7.28
C LEU A 460 109.39 -45.57 8.17
N VAL A 461 109.03 -46.16 9.31
CA VAL A 461 109.99 -46.87 10.19
C VAL A 461 110.66 -48.02 9.44
N ARG A 462 109.91 -48.86 8.69
CA ARG A 462 110.53 -49.96 7.93
C ARG A 462 111.44 -49.48 6.79
N ILE A 463 111.15 -48.32 6.18
CA ILE A 463 112.07 -47.70 5.21
C ILE A 463 113.35 -47.22 5.91
N GLU A 464 113.25 -46.67 7.13
CA GLU A 464 114.40 -46.22 7.91
C GLU A 464 115.27 -47.38 8.41
N GLU A 465 114.66 -48.50 8.82
CA GLU A 465 115.35 -49.77 9.11
C GLU A 465 116.12 -50.29 7.89
N LEU A 466 115.45 -50.42 6.73
CA LEU A 466 116.06 -50.86 5.48
C LEU A 466 117.22 -49.95 5.02
N TRP A 467 117.17 -48.66 5.35
CA TRP A 467 118.25 -47.70 5.06
C TRP A 467 119.45 -47.83 6.02
N GLN A 468 119.25 -48.30 7.26
CA GLN A 468 120.36 -48.64 8.16
C GLN A 468 120.95 -50.02 7.85
N GLU A 469 120.12 -51.01 7.47
CA GLU A 469 120.55 -52.32 6.97
C GLU A 469 121.49 -52.14 5.74
N ALA A 470 121.14 -51.24 4.81
CA ALA A 470 121.94 -50.92 3.62
C ALA A 470 123.23 -50.11 3.85
N LEU A 471 123.50 -49.63 5.06
CA LEU A 471 124.69 -48.82 5.39
C LEU A 471 125.82 -49.60 6.09
N TYR A 472 125.67 -50.92 6.26
CA TYR A 472 126.58 -51.74 7.07
C TYR A 472 127.43 -52.78 6.32
N GLU A 473 127.26 -52.95 5.00
CA GLU A 473 127.99 -53.98 4.23
C GLU A 473 129.27 -53.48 3.52
N ASP A 474 129.47 -52.16 3.33
CA ASP A 474 130.70 -51.59 2.74
C ASP A 474 131.63 -51.00 3.83
N ASN A 475 132.79 -51.62 4.04
CA ASN A 475 133.74 -51.27 5.11
C ASN A 475 135.05 -50.65 4.56
N GLY A 476 135.36 -49.39 4.90
CA GLY A 476 136.73 -48.89 4.72
C GLY A 476 136.99 -47.38 4.83
N TYR A 477 137.78 -47.02 5.84
CA TYR A 477 138.61 -45.79 5.95
C TYR A 477 137.96 -44.39 5.98
N ALA A 478 138.62 -43.53 6.75
CA ALA A 478 138.47 -42.06 6.85
C ALA A 478 139.90 -41.46 6.74
N PRO A 479 140.18 -40.14 6.94
CA PRO A 479 139.30 -38.98 7.27
C PRO A 479 139.66 -37.67 6.48
N VAL A 480 139.22 -36.50 7.00
CA VAL A 480 139.83 -35.14 6.89
C VAL A 480 139.25 -34.10 5.89
N MET A 481 138.34 -33.26 6.43
CA MET A 481 138.33 -31.76 6.49
C MET A 481 138.29 -30.83 5.23
N LEU A 482 137.68 -29.65 5.52
CA LEU A 482 137.78 -28.31 4.90
C LEU A 482 136.77 -27.91 3.78
N ASP A 483 136.36 -26.64 3.62
CA ASP A 483 135.97 -25.57 4.57
C ASP A 483 135.32 -24.38 3.78
N GLY A 484 134.46 -23.58 4.42
CA GLY A 484 134.32 -22.12 4.18
C GLY A 484 133.66 -21.52 2.91
N LYS A 485 132.48 -20.88 3.13
CA LYS A 485 131.94 -19.65 2.45
C LYS A 485 131.49 -19.75 0.97
N GLY A 486 130.58 -18.91 0.45
CA GLY A 486 129.72 -17.89 1.08
C GLY A 486 128.93 -17.02 0.08
N ASP A 487 127.90 -16.32 0.58
CA ASP A 487 127.26 -15.04 0.15
C ASP A 487 126.58 -14.83 -1.25
N SER A 488 125.48 -14.06 -1.17
CA SER A 488 124.93 -13.06 -2.14
C SER A 488 123.96 -13.42 -3.30
N GLU A 489 122.71 -12.95 -3.09
CA GLU A 489 121.73 -12.23 -3.96
C GLU A 489 121.66 -12.33 -5.51
N ALA A 490 120.40 -12.52 -5.96
CA ALA A 490 119.68 -11.83 -7.07
C ALA A 490 120.09 -11.99 -8.56
N GLY A 491 119.08 -12.16 -9.43
CA GLY A 491 119.19 -11.98 -10.89
C GLY A 491 118.07 -12.66 -11.70
N THR A 492 117.45 -11.94 -12.64
CA THR A 492 116.40 -12.44 -13.55
C THR A 492 116.93 -12.68 -14.97
N GLY A 493 116.62 -13.82 -15.60
CA GLY A 493 116.95 -14.08 -17.02
C GLY A 493 116.54 -15.49 -17.48
N SER A 494 116.38 -15.71 -18.79
CA SER A 494 115.82 -16.94 -19.37
C SER A 494 116.66 -17.54 -20.52
N HIS A 495 116.66 -18.89 -20.60
CA HIS A 495 117.25 -19.74 -21.66
C HIS A 495 118.81 -19.75 -21.79
N PRO A 496 119.43 -20.79 -22.40
CA PRO A 496 119.07 -22.23 -22.35
C PRO A 496 120.26 -23.22 -22.20
N SER A 497 119.94 -24.43 -21.70
CA SER A 497 120.54 -25.76 -22.05
C SER A 497 122.04 -26.11 -21.86
N MET A 498 122.24 -27.33 -21.31
CA MET A 498 123.36 -28.27 -21.54
C MET A 498 124.79 -27.94 -21.05
N LEU A 499 125.12 -28.41 -19.83
CA LEU A 499 126.16 -29.41 -19.49
C LEU A 499 126.16 -29.62 -17.96
N GLY A 500 126.81 -30.65 -17.40
CA GLY A 500 126.82 -30.85 -15.94
C GLY A 500 127.71 -31.98 -15.42
N ASN A 501 127.78 -32.15 -14.09
CA ASN A 501 128.09 -33.41 -13.38
C ASN A 501 128.04 -33.29 -11.84
N GLY A 502 127.20 -34.10 -11.19
CA GLY A 502 127.26 -34.52 -9.76
C GLY A 502 126.96 -33.48 -8.65
N PRO A 503 126.75 -33.90 -7.38
CA PRO A 503 126.32 -35.22 -6.89
C PRO A 503 125.03 -35.15 -6.03
N SER A 504 123.95 -35.84 -6.42
CA SER A 504 122.61 -35.67 -5.82
C SER A 504 122.19 -36.75 -4.80
N GLY A 505 122.92 -36.88 -3.68
CA GLY A 505 122.64 -37.89 -2.64
C GLY A 505 121.40 -37.65 -1.74
N TRP A 506 120.68 -36.54 -1.91
CA TRP A 506 119.59 -36.10 -1.03
C TRP A 506 118.21 -36.00 -1.73
N SER A 507 117.99 -36.76 -2.82
CA SER A 507 116.89 -36.46 -3.78
C SER A 507 115.66 -37.39 -3.77
N GLU A 508 115.55 -38.39 -2.88
CA GLU A 508 114.43 -39.36 -2.91
C GLU A 508 113.51 -39.34 -1.67
N ARG A 509 114.02 -39.14 -0.45
CA ARG A 509 113.16 -38.90 0.73
C ARG A 509 112.26 -37.68 0.51
N GLU A 510 112.84 -36.58 0.02
CA GLU A 510 112.11 -35.33 -0.25
C GLU A 510 110.98 -35.52 -1.27
N ARG A 511 111.23 -36.24 -2.37
CA ARG A 511 110.19 -36.58 -3.38
C ARG A 511 109.06 -37.42 -2.80
N SER A 512 109.37 -38.32 -1.88
CA SER A 512 108.39 -39.20 -1.25
C SER A 512 107.46 -38.42 -0.33
N PHE A 513 108.00 -37.50 0.48
CA PHE A 513 107.21 -36.57 1.30
C PHE A 513 106.43 -35.56 0.45
N GLN A 514 107.04 -35.00 -0.59
CA GLN A 514 106.40 -34.03 -1.49
C GLN A 514 105.21 -34.64 -2.23
N CYS A 515 105.33 -35.88 -2.75
CA CYS A 515 104.21 -36.58 -3.39
C CYS A 515 103.08 -36.89 -2.42
N LEU A 516 103.40 -37.32 -1.18
CA LEU A 516 102.40 -37.57 -0.13
C LEU A 516 101.67 -36.28 0.28
N LYS A 517 102.41 -35.17 0.35
CA LYS A 517 101.87 -33.82 0.57
C LYS A 517 100.96 -33.38 -0.58
N GLU A 518 101.39 -33.51 -1.83
CA GLU A 518 100.59 -33.13 -3.01
C GLU A 518 99.25 -33.89 -3.08
N VAL A 519 99.23 -35.18 -2.72
CA VAL A 519 97.98 -35.95 -2.62
C VAL A 519 97.08 -35.41 -1.51
N ILE A 520 97.62 -35.10 -0.33
CA ILE A 520 96.85 -34.55 0.81
C ILE A 520 96.32 -33.14 0.49
N ASP A 521 97.16 -32.26 -0.04
CA ASP A 521 96.79 -30.89 -0.42
C ASP A 521 95.73 -30.90 -1.54
N THR A 522 95.79 -31.87 -2.47
CA THR A 522 94.74 -32.09 -3.49
C THR A 522 93.43 -32.56 -2.86
N MET A 523 93.46 -33.54 -1.95
CA MET A 523 92.26 -34.04 -1.26
C MET A 523 91.60 -32.96 -0.39
N ILE A 524 92.39 -32.11 0.27
CA ILE A 524 91.90 -30.95 1.01
C ILE A 524 91.27 -29.94 0.05
N SER A 525 91.93 -29.60 -1.06
CA SER A 525 91.43 -28.64 -2.05
C SER A 525 90.11 -29.07 -2.69
N ASP A 526 89.96 -30.37 -3.01
CA ASP A 526 88.72 -30.91 -3.55
C ASP A 526 87.56 -30.95 -2.53
N GLU A 527 87.84 -31.25 -1.26
CA GLU A 527 86.82 -31.19 -0.20
C GLU A 527 86.44 -29.75 0.15
N MET A 528 87.37 -28.80 0.11
CA MET A 528 87.05 -27.38 0.25
C MET A 528 86.16 -26.87 -0.90
N ARG A 529 86.47 -27.23 -2.15
CA ARG A 529 85.62 -26.90 -3.32
C ARG A 529 84.21 -27.48 -3.19
N ARG A 530 84.07 -28.73 -2.75
CA ARG A 530 82.74 -29.36 -2.50
C ARG A 530 81.94 -28.63 -1.42
N ARG A 531 82.61 -28.12 -0.38
CA ARG A 531 81.95 -27.33 0.67
C ARG A 531 81.45 -26.00 0.15
N GLU A 532 82.25 -25.29 -0.65
CA GLU A 532 81.84 -24.05 -1.32
C GLU A 532 80.65 -24.28 -2.28
N GLU A 533 80.69 -25.34 -3.10
CA GLU A 533 79.58 -25.72 -3.98
C GLU A 533 78.28 -26.01 -3.20
N VAL A 534 78.38 -26.67 -2.03
CA VAL A 534 77.22 -26.96 -1.17
C VAL A 534 76.69 -25.69 -0.49
N ILE A 535 77.55 -24.76 -0.06
CA ILE A 535 77.14 -23.47 0.51
C ILE A 535 76.39 -22.64 -0.53
N LEU A 536 76.93 -22.50 -1.75
CA LEU A 536 76.26 -21.79 -2.85
C LEU A 536 74.89 -22.41 -3.21
N GLN A 537 74.75 -23.73 -3.09
CA GLN A 537 73.47 -24.42 -3.29
C GLN A 537 72.48 -24.15 -2.13
N ILE A 538 72.95 -24.07 -0.89
CA ILE A 538 72.15 -23.68 0.28
C ILE A 538 71.63 -22.24 0.15
N GLU A 539 72.50 -21.29 -0.22
CA GLU A 539 72.12 -19.89 -0.45
C GLU A 539 71.07 -19.75 -1.55
N ARG A 540 71.29 -20.44 -2.68
CA ARG A 540 70.35 -20.47 -3.80
C ARG A 540 68.99 -21.04 -3.41
N LEU A 541 68.95 -22.23 -2.80
CA LEU A 541 67.71 -22.87 -2.35
C LEU A 541 66.97 -21.98 -1.34
N SER A 542 67.70 -21.33 -0.43
CA SER A 542 67.14 -20.38 0.54
C SER A 542 66.60 -19.09 -0.11
N SER A 543 67.02 -18.75 -1.32
CA SER A 543 66.46 -17.64 -2.12
C SER A 543 65.24 -18.09 -2.92
N GLU A 544 65.29 -19.27 -3.53
CA GLU A 544 64.18 -19.87 -4.28
C GLU A 544 62.99 -20.20 -3.35
N ILE A 545 63.24 -20.72 -2.15
CA ILE A 545 62.23 -20.95 -1.10
C ILE A 545 61.56 -19.64 -0.66
N ARG A 546 62.32 -18.55 -0.45
CA ARG A 546 61.75 -17.24 -0.10
C ARG A 546 60.76 -16.75 -1.16
N SER A 547 61.18 -16.76 -2.42
CA SER A 547 60.32 -16.40 -3.56
C SER A 547 59.06 -17.28 -3.66
N TYR A 548 59.16 -18.57 -3.33
CA TYR A 548 58.01 -19.48 -3.30
C TYR A 548 57.06 -19.20 -2.12
N CYS A 549 57.58 -18.91 -0.93
CA CYS A 549 56.78 -18.45 0.22
C CYS A 549 56.03 -17.14 -0.13
N ASP A 550 56.72 -16.14 -0.67
CA ASP A 550 56.12 -14.87 -1.12
C ASP A 550 54.99 -15.09 -2.15
N THR A 551 55.20 -16.00 -3.10
CA THR A 551 54.23 -16.33 -4.16
C THR A 551 52.99 -17.08 -3.64
N THR A 552 53.13 -17.81 -2.52
CA THR A 552 52.08 -18.69 -1.96
C THR A 552 51.42 -18.14 -0.68
N GLY A 553 52.01 -17.12 -0.05
CA GLY A 553 51.57 -16.60 1.24
C GLY A 553 51.86 -17.53 2.42
N GLU A 554 52.75 -18.51 2.27
CA GLU A 554 53.16 -19.42 3.34
C GLU A 554 54.21 -18.75 4.26
N SER A 555 54.16 -19.02 5.56
CA SER A 555 55.10 -18.41 6.52
C SER A 555 56.53 -18.88 6.28
N LEU A 556 57.47 -17.94 6.11
CA LEU A 556 58.87 -18.26 5.88
C LEU A 556 59.49 -19.05 7.05
N ASP A 557 59.08 -18.75 8.29
CA ASP A 557 59.59 -19.40 9.50
C ASP A 557 59.32 -20.91 9.54
N GLN A 558 58.31 -21.39 8.79
CA GLN A 558 58.00 -22.81 8.66
C GLN A 558 59.01 -23.57 7.77
N TYR A 559 59.70 -22.85 6.88
CA TYR A 559 60.64 -23.40 5.91
C TYR A 559 62.10 -23.03 6.21
N ILE A 560 62.36 -21.78 6.61
CA ILE A 560 63.67 -21.25 7.01
C ILE A 560 63.60 -20.67 8.45
N GLY A 561 62.98 -21.41 9.36
CA GLY A 561 62.95 -21.06 10.79
C GLY A 561 64.33 -21.17 11.45
N ASP A 562 64.58 -20.31 12.44
CA ASP A 562 65.82 -20.29 13.23
C ASP A 562 66.05 -21.62 13.96
N SER A 563 66.89 -22.49 13.39
CA SER A 563 67.21 -23.78 13.99
C SER A 563 68.16 -23.61 15.17
N HIS A 564 67.61 -23.43 16.38
CA HIS A 564 68.35 -23.58 17.64
C HIS A 564 68.84 -25.04 17.87
N ALA A 565 68.44 -25.99 17.01
CA ALA A 565 69.15 -27.26 16.85
C ALA A 565 70.45 -27.01 16.07
N PRO A 566 71.65 -27.31 16.63
CA PRO A 566 72.91 -27.05 15.95
C PRO A 566 73.04 -27.94 14.70
N ILE A 567 73.11 -27.30 13.53
CA ILE A 567 73.36 -27.97 12.24
C ILE A 567 74.78 -28.56 12.27
N THR A 568 74.89 -29.86 12.50
CA THR A 568 76.18 -30.57 12.61
C THR A 568 76.82 -30.90 11.27
N SER A 569 76.13 -30.66 10.14
CA SER A 569 76.68 -30.84 8.79
C SER A 569 75.92 -30.01 7.74
N ILE A 570 76.67 -29.25 6.92
CA ILE A 570 76.11 -28.50 5.78
C ILE A 570 75.38 -29.39 4.77
N TYR A 571 75.84 -30.65 4.61
CA TYR A 571 75.26 -31.61 3.67
C TYR A 571 73.85 -32.04 4.09
N LEU A 572 73.55 -32.09 5.40
CA LEU A 572 72.22 -32.41 5.93
C LEU A 572 71.26 -31.25 5.71
N HIS A 573 71.68 -30.02 6.05
CA HIS A 573 70.88 -28.81 5.85
C HIS A 573 70.52 -28.58 4.38
N ARG A 574 71.46 -28.83 3.45
CA ARG A 574 71.17 -28.84 2.01
C ARG A 574 70.04 -29.81 1.65
N ARG A 575 70.03 -31.04 2.21
CA ARG A 575 68.98 -32.04 1.91
C ARG A 575 67.61 -31.58 2.41
N GLU A 576 67.54 -31.07 3.64
CA GLU A 576 66.31 -30.53 4.21
C GLU A 576 65.74 -29.35 3.39
N LEU A 577 66.62 -28.47 2.87
CA LEU A 577 66.20 -27.38 1.98
C LEU A 577 65.68 -27.90 0.63
N VAL A 578 66.27 -28.96 0.05
CA VAL A 578 65.74 -29.59 -1.18
C VAL A 578 64.35 -30.18 -0.94
N GLU A 579 64.17 -30.95 0.14
CA GLU A 579 62.87 -31.55 0.51
C GLU A 579 61.78 -30.47 0.70
N LYS A 580 62.13 -29.34 1.33
CA LYS A 580 61.25 -28.16 1.50
C LYS A 580 60.95 -27.42 0.20
N HIS A 581 61.96 -27.19 -0.64
CA HIS A 581 61.82 -26.57 -1.96
C HIS A 581 60.84 -27.35 -2.85
N ASP A 582 61.05 -28.66 -2.97
CA ASP A 582 60.20 -29.50 -3.84
C ASP A 582 58.76 -29.62 -3.31
N SER A 583 58.57 -29.60 -1.98
CA SER A 583 57.25 -29.53 -1.36
C SER A 583 56.50 -28.23 -1.71
N LEU A 584 57.15 -27.07 -1.62
CA LEU A 584 56.58 -25.78 -2.04
C LEU A 584 56.29 -25.74 -3.55
N ARG A 585 57.19 -26.31 -4.37
CA ARG A 585 57.03 -26.42 -5.82
C ARG A 585 55.83 -27.29 -6.21
N GLN A 586 55.57 -28.36 -5.48
CA GLN A 586 54.37 -29.18 -5.65
C GLN A 586 53.08 -28.41 -5.28
N LEU A 587 53.10 -27.65 -4.18
CA LEU A 587 51.98 -26.81 -3.75
C LEU A 587 51.64 -25.73 -4.80
N ILE A 588 52.65 -25.04 -5.35
CA ILE A 588 52.49 -24.07 -6.44
C ILE A 588 51.79 -24.70 -7.65
N SER A 589 52.25 -25.88 -8.08
CA SER A 589 51.66 -26.62 -9.22
C SER A 589 50.19 -27.00 -8.98
N GLN A 590 49.85 -27.47 -7.78
CA GLN A 590 48.47 -27.79 -7.40
C GLN A 590 47.57 -26.55 -7.42
N ARG A 591 48.01 -25.43 -6.84
CA ARG A 591 47.26 -24.17 -6.81
C ARG A 591 47.07 -23.56 -8.22
N GLN A 592 48.05 -23.70 -9.10
CA GLN A 592 47.94 -23.26 -10.50
C GLN A 592 46.85 -24.01 -11.28
N GLU A 593 46.80 -25.35 -11.16
CA GLU A 593 45.78 -26.13 -11.86
C GLU A 593 44.39 -25.93 -11.25
N GLU A 594 44.26 -25.72 -9.93
CA GLU A 594 42.97 -25.35 -9.34
C GLU A 594 42.50 -23.97 -9.81
N HIS A 595 43.36 -22.94 -9.79
CA HIS A 595 43.02 -21.61 -10.29
C HIS A 595 42.53 -21.66 -11.75
N LYS A 596 43.23 -22.43 -12.59
CA LYS A 596 42.89 -22.68 -14.00
C LYS A 596 41.55 -23.43 -14.17
N ARG A 597 41.26 -24.42 -13.31
CA ARG A 597 39.95 -25.10 -13.26
C ARG A 597 38.83 -24.11 -12.96
N ILE A 598 38.98 -23.32 -11.90
CA ILE A 598 37.97 -22.33 -11.47
C ILE A 598 37.73 -21.29 -12.55
N TRP A 599 38.81 -20.75 -13.13
CA TRP A 599 38.76 -19.78 -14.24
C TRP A 599 37.92 -20.30 -15.41
N ASN A 600 38.19 -21.52 -15.89
CA ASN A 600 37.46 -22.11 -17.02
C ASN A 600 35.96 -22.28 -16.73
N GLN A 601 35.59 -22.68 -15.50
CA GLN A 601 34.18 -22.79 -15.09
C GLN A 601 33.51 -21.41 -14.99
N CYS A 602 34.21 -20.40 -14.49
CA CYS A 602 33.71 -19.03 -14.41
C CYS A 602 33.49 -18.43 -15.80
N VAL A 603 34.40 -18.66 -16.76
CA VAL A 603 34.25 -18.17 -18.15
C VAL A 603 33.02 -18.80 -18.82
N ALA A 604 32.81 -20.10 -18.68
CA ALA A 604 31.63 -20.77 -19.23
C ALA A 604 30.31 -20.21 -18.66
N LEU A 605 30.24 -20.00 -17.33
CA LEU A 605 29.08 -19.38 -16.69
C LEU A 605 28.85 -17.93 -17.14
N ARG A 606 29.92 -17.18 -17.45
CA ARG A 606 29.82 -15.82 -18.00
C ARG A 606 29.24 -15.81 -19.42
N GLU A 607 29.61 -16.78 -20.26
CA GLU A 607 29.04 -16.93 -21.60
C GLU A 607 27.55 -17.32 -21.56
N GLU A 608 27.14 -18.17 -20.60
CA GLU A 608 25.72 -18.54 -20.41
C GLU A 608 24.84 -17.42 -19.83
N LEU A 609 25.40 -16.54 -19.00
CA LEU A 609 24.66 -15.47 -18.32
C LEU A 609 24.57 -14.16 -19.12
N GLU A 610 25.42 -14.00 -20.13
CA GLU A 610 25.45 -12.93 -21.16
C GLU A 610 25.64 -11.46 -20.69
N ASP A 611 25.15 -11.07 -19.50
CA ASP A 611 25.00 -9.66 -19.08
C ASP A 611 25.64 -9.30 -17.71
N LEU A 612 26.70 -10.02 -17.33
CA LEU A 612 27.47 -9.71 -16.11
C LEU A 612 28.39 -8.49 -16.31
N GLU A 613 28.37 -7.56 -15.35
CA GLU A 613 29.28 -6.41 -15.30
C GLU A 613 30.73 -6.85 -14.97
N GLU A 614 31.73 -6.05 -15.34
CA GLU A 614 33.15 -6.41 -15.11
C GLU A 614 33.48 -6.59 -13.62
N ASP A 615 32.92 -5.74 -12.75
CA ASP A 615 33.07 -5.85 -11.30
C ASP A 615 32.33 -7.06 -10.70
N GLU A 616 31.29 -7.59 -11.36
CA GLU A 616 30.64 -8.83 -10.92
C GLU A 616 31.48 -10.09 -11.17
N TYR A 617 32.52 -9.99 -12.01
CA TYR A 617 33.34 -11.10 -12.49
C TYR A 617 34.84 -10.98 -12.13
N ASN A 618 35.27 -9.88 -11.48
CA ASN A 618 36.69 -9.53 -11.34
C ASN A 618 37.51 -10.53 -10.48
N MET A 619 38.12 -11.50 -11.17
CA MET A 619 38.98 -12.55 -10.62
C MET A 619 40.34 -12.01 -10.17
N PRO A 620 40.92 -12.48 -9.04
CA PRO A 620 42.27 -12.10 -8.63
C PRO A 620 43.31 -12.47 -9.70
N SER A 621 44.10 -11.49 -10.15
CA SER A 621 45.13 -11.72 -11.15
C SER A 621 46.41 -12.27 -10.53
N SER A 622 46.86 -13.44 -11.00
CA SER A 622 48.17 -14.06 -10.77
C SER A 622 48.58 -14.53 -9.36
N GLU A 623 47.91 -14.10 -8.28
CA GLU A 623 48.24 -14.57 -6.92
C GLU A 623 47.86 -16.04 -6.68
N LEU A 624 48.81 -16.82 -6.15
CA LEU A 624 48.63 -18.24 -5.76
C LEU A 624 48.50 -18.42 -4.24
N THR A 625 47.99 -17.38 -3.56
CA THR A 625 47.67 -17.43 -2.13
C THR A 625 46.38 -18.22 -1.88
N LEU A 626 46.26 -18.84 -0.70
CA LEU A 626 45.04 -19.56 -0.32
C LEU A 626 43.82 -18.62 -0.33
N ALA A 627 43.98 -17.39 0.16
CA ALA A 627 42.92 -16.38 0.20
C ALA A 627 42.40 -16.00 -1.21
N SER A 628 43.28 -15.90 -2.21
CA SER A 628 42.89 -15.59 -3.59
C SER A 628 42.20 -16.78 -4.28
N LEU A 629 42.59 -18.03 -3.99
CA LEU A 629 41.83 -19.22 -4.39
C LEU A 629 40.46 -19.32 -3.71
N GLU A 630 40.36 -19.01 -2.41
CA GLU A 630 39.08 -18.95 -1.70
C GLU A 630 38.17 -17.85 -2.24
N LYS A 631 38.73 -16.71 -2.67
CA LYS A 631 37.96 -15.63 -3.33
C LYS A 631 37.45 -16.09 -4.70
N ALA A 632 38.27 -16.80 -5.48
CA ALA A 632 37.87 -17.40 -6.77
C ALA A 632 36.77 -18.47 -6.61
N ASN A 633 36.93 -19.43 -5.70
CA ASN A 633 35.91 -20.46 -5.41
C ASN A 633 34.58 -19.83 -4.89
N ARG A 634 34.65 -18.72 -4.12
CA ARG A 634 33.46 -17.95 -3.72
C ARG A 634 32.76 -17.28 -4.91
N LEU A 635 33.51 -16.73 -5.87
CA LEU A 635 32.95 -16.16 -7.10
C LEU A 635 32.27 -17.23 -7.96
N LEU A 636 32.92 -18.38 -8.18
CA LEU A 636 32.32 -19.51 -8.91
C LEU A 636 30.96 -19.90 -8.33
N LYS A 637 30.89 -20.09 -7.00
CA LYS A 637 29.64 -20.43 -6.31
C LYS A 637 28.56 -19.33 -6.39
N LYS A 638 28.94 -18.05 -6.44
CA LYS A 638 28.01 -16.93 -6.71
C LYS A 638 27.39 -17.09 -8.10
N LEU A 639 28.20 -17.35 -9.13
CA LEU A 639 27.75 -17.50 -10.52
C LEU A 639 26.88 -18.75 -10.73
N GLU A 640 27.23 -19.89 -10.11
CA GLU A 640 26.40 -21.10 -10.11
C GLU A 640 25.02 -20.84 -9.47
N THR A 641 24.98 -20.06 -8.38
CA THR A 641 23.73 -19.68 -7.69
C THR A 641 22.90 -18.73 -8.53
N GLU A 642 23.51 -17.72 -9.16
CA GLU A 642 22.85 -16.80 -10.10
C GLU A 642 22.20 -17.58 -11.27
N LYS A 643 22.94 -18.49 -11.92
CA LYS A 643 22.39 -19.38 -12.97
C LYS A 643 21.19 -20.18 -12.48
N ALA A 644 21.28 -20.77 -11.28
CA ALA A 644 20.18 -21.56 -10.71
C ALA A 644 18.92 -20.72 -10.43
N LEU A 645 19.07 -19.47 -9.99
CA LEU A 645 17.97 -18.52 -9.77
C LEU A 645 17.37 -18.02 -11.10
N ARG A 646 18.20 -17.71 -12.09
CA ARG A 646 17.74 -17.23 -13.41
C ARG A 646 16.95 -18.30 -14.17
N ILE A 647 17.38 -19.57 -14.14
CA ILE A 647 16.60 -20.70 -14.69
C ILE A 647 15.27 -20.89 -13.93
N ASP A 648 15.26 -20.68 -12.61
CA ASP A 648 14.09 -20.81 -11.74
C ASP A 648 13.01 -19.74 -12.02
N GLY A 649 13.44 -18.48 -12.26
CA GLY A 649 12.56 -17.41 -12.74
C GLY A 649 12.01 -17.70 -14.14
N LEU A 650 12.90 -17.97 -15.11
CA LEU A 650 12.55 -18.32 -16.49
C LEU A 650 11.50 -19.45 -16.56
N SER A 651 11.68 -20.51 -15.77
CA SER A 651 10.78 -21.68 -15.76
C SER A 651 9.39 -21.36 -15.23
N ARG A 652 9.26 -20.50 -14.20
CA ARG A 652 7.96 -20.06 -13.68
C ARG A 652 7.21 -19.17 -14.68
N SER A 653 7.89 -18.14 -15.19
CA SER A 653 7.27 -17.12 -16.03
C SER A 653 6.82 -17.69 -17.37
N ALA A 654 7.60 -18.63 -17.93
CA ALA A 654 7.21 -19.42 -19.10
C ALA A 654 5.96 -20.30 -18.84
N ALA A 655 5.91 -21.04 -17.73
CA ALA A 655 4.78 -21.90 -17.39
C ALA A 655 3.48 -21.08 -17.21
N GLN A 656 3.56 -19.95 -16.52
CA GLN A 656 2.43 -19.04 -16.31
C GLN A 656 1.95 -18.41 -17.63
N LEU A 657 2.87 -17.95 -18.48
CA LEU A 657 2.51 -17.36 -19.78
C LEU A 657 1.79 -18.37 -20.67
N LEU A 658 2.30 -19.60 -20.76
CA LEU A 658 1.68 -20.70 -21.54
C LEU A 658 0.28 -21.05 -21.02
N HIS A 659 0.08 -21.10 -19.70
CA HIS A 659 -1.24 -21.38 -19.10
C HIS A 659 -2.26 -20.27 -19.42
N ILE A 660 -1.89 -19.00 -19.19
CA ILE A 660 -2.82 -17.88 -19.34
C ILE A 660 -3.11 -17.60 -20.83
N SER A 661 -2.12 -17.74 -21.72
CA SER A 661 -2.35 -17.70 -23.17
C SER A 661 -3.34 -18.79 -23.62
N TYR A 662 -3.26 -20.00 -23.05
CA TYR A 662 -4.22 -21.07 -23.32
C TYR A 662 -5.64 -20.76 -22.80
N GLU A 663 -5.77 -20.26 -21.56
CA GLU A 663 -7.07 -19.83 -21.00
C GLU A 663 -7.72 -18.68 -21.78
N LEU A 664 -6.91 -17.78 -22.37
CA LEU A 664 -7.37 -16.70 -23.25
C LEU A 664 -7.62 -17.13 -24.70
N SER A 665 -7.26 -18.37 -25.08
CA SER A 665 -7.14 -18.80 -26.48
C SER A 665 -6.31 -17.85 -27.38
N GLN A 666 -5.32 -17.17 -26.77
CA GLN A 666 -4.41 -16.24 -27.45
C GLN A 666 -3.05 -16.90 -27.72
N PRO A 667 -2.35 -16.54 -28.81
CA PRO A 667 -0.98 -16.98 -29.03
C PRO A 667 -0.03 -16.42 -27.95
N VAL A 668 1.05 -17.14 -27.66
CA VAL A 668 2.14 -16.60 -26.83
C VAL A 668 2.75 -15.37 -27.54
N PRO A 669 3.05 -14.26 -26.84
CA PRO A 669 3.67 -13.09 -27.44
C PRO A 669 5.07 -13.38 -28.04
N GLU A 670 5.35 -12.77 -29.19
CA GLU A 670 6.71 -12.69 -29.73
C GLU A 670 7.61 -11.84 -28.82
N PRO A 671 8.92 -12.15 -28.69
CA PRO A 671 9.68 -13.18 -29.42
C PRO A 671 9.67 -14.57 -28.76
N PHE A 672 8.98 -14.74 -27.62
CA PHE A 672 9.06 -15.96 -26.80
C PHE A 672 8.39 -17.17 -27.46
N ARG A 673 7.36 -16.89 -28.27
CA ARG A 673 6.46 -17.85 -28.89
C ARG A 673 7.17 -19.08 -29.47
N SER A 674 7.98 -18.86 -30.50
CA SER A 674 8.59 -19.94 -31.29
C SER A 674 9.38 -20.95 -30.44
N HIS A 675 10.07 -20.49 -29.39
CA HIS A 675 10.89 -21.37 -28.56
C HIS A 675 10.12 -21.98 -27.39
N LEU A 676 9.12 -21.28 -26.82
CA LEU A 676 8.26 -21.83 -25.78
C LEU A 676 7.26 -22.86 -26.32
N GLU A 677 6.67 -22.63 -27.49
CA GLU A 677 5.80 -23.61 -28.17
C GLU A 677 6.61 -24.89 -28.50
N ASN A 678 7.80 -24.77 -29.10
CA ASN A 678 8.72 -25.90 -29.37
C ASN A 678 9.23 -26.60 -28.09
N LEU A 679 9.30 -25.92 -26.95
CA LEU A 679 9.71 -26.57 -25.69
C LEU A 679 8.68 -27.65 -25.27
N CYS A 680 7.41 -27.41 -25.62
CA CYS A 680 6.23 -28.16 -25.21
C CYS A 680 5.78 -29.23 -26.21
N ASP A 681 6.54 -29.45 -27.30
CA ASP A 681 6.18 -30.37 -28.39
C ASP A 681 5.76 -31.76 -27.88
N GLY A 682 4.49 -32.13 -28.14
CA GLY A 682 3.88 -33.39 -27.71
C GLY A 682 3.26 -33.41 -26.29
N VAL A 683 3.25 -32.29 -25.56
CA VAL A 683 2.69 -32.20 -24.19
C VAL A 683 1.46 -31.29 -24.16
N SER A 684 0.41 -31.71 -23.42
CA SER A 684 -0.77 -30.87 -23.20
C SER A 684 -0.42 -29.67 -22.31
N ILE A 685 -0.72 -28.46 -22.78
CA ILE A 685 -0.39 -27.19 -22.10
C ILE A 685 -0.98 -27.14 -20.69
N ALA A 686 -2.18 -27.71 -20.49
CA ALA A 686 -2.86 -27.83 -19.20
C ALA A 686 -2.16 -28.75 -18.16
N ILE A 687 -0.99 -29.34 -18.49
CA ILE A 687 -0.21 -30.23 -17.62
C ILE A 687 1.23 -29.69 -17.41
N LEU A 688 1.59 -28.55 -18.00
CA LEU A 688 2.94 -27.96 -17.91
C LEU A 688 3.18 -27.33 -16.53
N SER A 689 3.98 -28.00 -15.70
CA SER A 689 4.46 -27.42 -14.44
C SER A 689 5.81 -26.69 -14.60
N PRO A 690 6.16 -25.75 -13.70
CA PRO A 690 7.49 -25.11 -13.71
C PRO A 690 8.64 -26.12 -13.59
N GLU A 691 8.45 -27.23 -12.88
CA GLU A 691 9.43 -28.32 -12.75
C GLU A 691 9.64 -29.06 -14.07
N TYR A 692 8.57 -29.26 -14.87
CA TYR A 692 8.68 -29.84 -16.20
C TYR A 692 9.50 -28.95 -17.13
N ILE A 693 9.19 -27.65 -17.18
CA ILE A 693 9.93 -26.66 -17.98
C ILE A 693 11.39 -26.58 -17.53
N ARG A 694 11.65 -26.55 -16.22
CA ARG A 694 13.01 -26.57 -15.65
C ARG A 694 13.79 -27.81 -16.08
N SER A 695 13.15 -28.98 -16.07
CA SER A 695 13.75 -30.24 -16.51
C SER A 695 14.05 -30.24 -18.02
N ALA A 696 13.14 -29.71 -18.83
CA ALA A 696 13.33 -29.55 -20.28
C ALA A 696 14.51 -28.60 -20.59
N LEU A 697 14.60 -27.44 -19.93
CA LEU A 697 15.71 -26.49 -20.08
C LEU A 697 17.06 -27.09 -19.68
N MET A 698 17.11 -27.84 -18.56
CA MET A 698 18.32 -28.51 -18.09
C MET A 698 18.78 -29.69 -18.96
N SER A 699 17.88 -30.28 -19.77
CA SER A 699 18.17 -31.49 -20.58
C SER A 699 18.31 -31.24 -22.08
N LYS A 700 17.53 -30.30 -22.65
CA LYS A 700 17.66 -29.84 -24.05
C LYS A 700 18.71 -28.73 -24.21
N GLY A 701 19.08 -28.06 -23.11
CA GLY A 701 19.95 -26.88 -23.10
C GLY A 701 19.20 -25.59 -23.42
N ILE A 702 19.84 -24.45 -23.17
CA ILE A 702 19.35 -23.12 -23.52
C ILE A 702 19.82 -22.82 -24.94
N GLN A 703 18.91 -22.41 -25.82
CA GLN A 703 19.16 -22.15 -27.24
C GLN A 703 18.45 -20.85 -27.67
N PRO A 704 19.02 -20.05 -28.58
CA PRO A 704 18.40 -18.78 -29.00
C PRO A 704 16.97 -18.96 -29.57
N PRO A 705 16.02 -18.05 -29.27
CA PRO A 705 16.19 -16.80 -28.53
C PRO A 705 16.08 -16.90 -26.99
N LEU A 706 16.00 -18.09 -26.38
CA LEU A 706 16.06 -18.18 -24.91
C LEU A 706 17.45 -17.75 -24.43
N SER A 707 17.49 -16.83 -23.47
CA SER A 707 18.68 -16.25 -22.87
C SER A 707 18.54 -16.24 -21.34
N LEU A 708 19.66 -16.37 -20.61
CA LEU A 708 19.67 -16.14 -19.16
C LEU A 708 20.04 -14.70 -18.78
N SER A 709 20.11 -13.77 -19.72
CA SER A 709 20.28 -12.35 -19.37
C SER A 709 19.13 -11.87 -18.47
N ARG A 710 19.43 -11.01 -17.49
CA ARG A 710 18.46 -10.33 -16.62
C ARG A 710 17.41 -9.61 -17.46
N LYS A 711 17.84 -9.02 -18.58
CA LYS A 711 16.93 -8.36 -19.53
C LYS A 711 15.91 -9.34 -20.14
N PHE A 712 16.33 -10.49 -20.66
CA PHE A 712 15.41 -11.44 -21.29
C PHE A 712 14.38 -11.98 -20.29
N ILE A 713 14.81 -12.27 -19.06
CA ILE A 713 13.94 -12.75 -17.99
C ILE A 713 12.94 -11.66 -17.57
N TYR A 714 13.39 -10.40 -17.45
CA TYR A 714 12.52 -9.25 -17.20
C TYR A 714 11.49 -9.02 -18.33
N ASP A 715 11.93 -9.08 -19.59
CA ASP A 715 11.05 -8.91 -20.75
C ASP A 715 9.97 -10.01 -20.80
N LEU A 716 10.32 -11.25 -20.39
CA LEU A 716 9.37 -12.36 -20.24
C LEU A 716 8.42 -12.16 -19.05
N GLU A 717 8.93 -11.83 -17.86
CA GLU A 717 8.13 -11.55 -16.66
C GLU A 717 7.12 -10.42 -16.90
N TYR A 718 7.54 -9.36 -17.58
CA TYR A 718 6.68 -8.26 -17.98
C TYR A 718 5.61 -8.68 -18.99
N ALA A 719 5.95 -9.55 -19.96
CA ALA A 719 4.97 -10.12 -20.88
C ALA A 719 3.95 -11.01 -20.16
N THR A 720 4.40 -11.87 -19.23
CA THR A 720 3.56 -12.72 -18.37
C THR A 720 2.58 -11.89 -17.53
N GLU A 721 3.07 -10.87 -16.82
CA GLU A 721 2.22 -10.03 -15.96
C GLU A 721 1.21 -9.21 -16.77
N ARG A 722 1.60 -8.69 -17.95
CA ARG A 722 0.67 -7.98 -18.85
C ARG A 722 -0.51 -8.86 -19.28
N VAL A 723 -0.23 -10.11 -19.67
CA VAL A 723 -1.25 -11.08 -20.07
C VAL A 723 -2.09 -11.54 -18.86
N ARG A 724 -1.46 -11.68 -17.68
CA ARG A 724 -2.17 -11.98 -16.41
C ARG A 724 -3.17 -10.88 -16.03
N VAL A 725 -2.82 -9.61 -16.21
CA VAL A 725 -3.70 -8.46 -15.95
C VAL A 725 -4.88 -8.42 -16.94
N GLU A 726 -4.65 -8.73 -18.22
CA GLU A 726 -5.72 -8.84 -19.22
C GLU A 726 -6.72 -9.95 -18.85
N HIS A 727 -6.23 -11.13 -18.49
CA HIS A 727 -7.05 -12.24 -18.00
C HIS A 727 -7.84 -11.87 -16.73
N GLU A 728 -7.22 -11.19 -15.75
CA GLU A 728 -7.88 -10.76 -14.52
C GLU A 728 -8.98 -9.71 -14.78
N LEU A 729 -8.80 -8.83 -15.78
CA LEU A 729 -9.82 -7.87 -16.21
C LEU A 729 -11.00 -8.53 -16.93
N LEU A 730 -10.74 -9.51 -17.80
CA LEU A 730 -11.78 -10.27 -18.50
C LEU A 730 -12.59 -11.13 -17.54
N MET A 731 -11.95 -11.83 -16.58
CA MET A 731 -12.65 -12.57 -15.54
C MET A 731 -13.49 -11.66 -14.63
N LYS A 732 -13.05 -10.43 -14.35
CA LYS A 732 -13.89 -9.41 -13.65
C LYS A 732 -15.08 -8.96 -14.50
N LYS A 733 -14.96 -8.90 -15.84
CA LYS A 733 -16.10 -8.64 -16.74
C LYS A 733 -17.13 -9.77 -16.66
N VAL A 734 -16.69 -11.04 -16.70
CA VAL A 734 -17.56 -12.22 -16.48
C VAL A 734 -18.30 -12.13 -15.14
N ASP A 735 -17.56 -11.89 -14.05
CA ASP A 735 -18.13 -11.80 -12.70
C ASP A 735 -19.20 -10.71 -12.54
N ASN A 736 -18.99 -9.55 -13.18
CA ASN A 736 -19.94 -8.46 -13.14
C ASN A 736 -21.18 -8.75 -14.00
N LEU A 737 -21.01 -9.34 -15.19
CA LEU A 737 -22.14 -9.75 -16.05
C LEU A 737 -22.99 -10.85 -15.39
N ILE A 738 -22.38 -11.84 -14.74
CA ILE A 738 -23.12 -12.88 -13.99
C ILE A 738 -23.99 -12.24 -12.92
N ARG A 739 -23.44 -11.34 -12.09
CA ARG A 739 -24.20 -10.64 -11.03
C ARG A 739 -25.31 -9.75 -11.58
N GLU A 740 -25.10 -9.12 -12.73
CA GLU A 740 -26.12 -8.30 -13.39
C GLU A 740 -27.27 -9.17 -13.92
N ILE A 741 -26.97 -10.30 -14.55
CA ILE A 741 -27.98 -11.29 -15.00
C ILE A 741 -28.75 -11.88 -13.80
N GLU A 742 -28.07 -12.21 -12.70
CA GLU A 742 -28.71 -12.69 -11.46
C GLU A 742 -29.64 -11.64 -10.84
N LEU A 743 -29.21 -10.38 -10.80
CA LEU A 743 -30.02 -9.25 -10.31
C LEU A 743 -31.24 -9.00 -11.21
N PHE A 744 -31.11 -9.11 -12.53
CA PHE A 744 -32.27 -9.03 -13.43
C PHE A 744 -33.20 -10.24 -13.32
N TRP A 745 -32.71 -11.45 -13.01
CA TRP A 745 -33.60 -12.58 -12.73
C TRP A 745 -34.48 -12.35 -11.49
N ASP A 746 -33.98 -11.64 -10.48
CA ASP A 746 -34.79 -11.27 -9.31
C ASP A 746 -35.71 -10.06 -9.62
N GLN A 747 -35.26 -9.06 -10.39
CA GLN A 747 -36.08 -7.89 -10.74
C GLN A 747 -37.16 -8.16 -11.82
N LEU A 748 -37.05 -9.26 -12.57
CA LEU A 748 -38.03 -9.71 -13.56
C LEU A 748 -38.87 -10.91 -13.07
N ASP A 749 -38.80 -11.23 -11.77
CA ASP A 749 -39.49 -12.37 -11.13
C ASP A 749 -39.25 -13.73 -11.84
N ILE A 750 -38.08 -13.91 -12.47
CA ILE A 750 -37.80 -15.07 -13.32
C ILE A 750 -37.69 -16.34 -12.45
N PRO A 751 -38.58 -17.34 -12.64
CA PRO A 751 -38.64 -18.53 -11.80
C PRO A 751 -37.32 -19.31 -11.79
N ARG A 752 -36.95 -19.88 -10.63
CA ARG A 752 -35.66 -20.58 -10.44
C ARG A 752 -35.45 -21.74 -11.42
N ASN A 753 -36.51 -22.39 -11.89
CA ASN A 753 -36.46 -23.46 -12.90
C ASN A 753 -36.20 -22.95 -14.34
N HIS A 754 -36.21 -21.64 -14.58
CA HIS A 754 -35.84 -21.01 -15.85
C HIS A 754 -34.46 -20.32 -15.81
N ARG A 755 -33.83 -20.25 -14.63
CA ARG A 755 -32.47 -19.70 -14.47
C ARG A 755 -31.44 -20.74 -14.95
N LYS A 756 -30.71 -20.43 -16.02
CA LYS A 756 -29.61 -21.27 -16.52
C LYS A 756 -28.45 -21.27 -15.52
N ALA A 757 -27.61 -22.30 -15.54
CA ALA A 757 -26.30 -22.23 -14.89
C ALA A 757 -25.37 -21.30 -15.70
N LEU A 758 -24.62 -20.43 -15.03
CA LEU A 758 -23.68 -19.48 -15.64
C LEU A 758 -22.23 -19.91 -15.33
N PRO A 759 -21.56 -20.70 -16.20
CA PRO A 759 -20.13 -20.99 -16.04
C PRO A 759 -19.27 -19.71 -16.06
N ARG A 760 -18.29 -19.64 -15.16
CA ARG A 760 -17.24 -18.62 -15.18
C ARG A 760 -16.19 -18.95 -16.26
N SER A 761 -16.50 -18.62 -17.51
CA SER A 761 -15.56 -18.66 -18.65
C SER A 761 -15.52 -17.30 -19.37
N ILE A 762 -14.34 -16.92 -19.88
CA ILE A 762 -14.15 -15.72 -20.72
C ILE A 762 -14.90 -15.85 -22.04
N GLU A 763 -15.05 -17.07 -22.56
CA GLU A 763 -15.81 -17.36 -23.79
C GLU A 763 -17.28 -16.91 -23.69
N CYS A 764 -17.85 -16.90 -22.48
CA CYS A 764 -19.24 -16.53 -22.23
C CYS A 764 -19.49 -15.02 -22.18
N ILE A 765 -18.45 -14.17 -22.27
CA ILE A 765 -18.58 -12.71 -22.14
C ILE A 765 -19.60 -12.12 -23.12
N ASP A 766 -19.59 -12.56 -24.38
CA ASP A 766 -20.46 -11.99 -25.41
C ASP A 766 -21.90 -12.52 -25.31
N GLU A 767 -22.10 -13.81 -24.96
CA GLU A 767 -23.44 -14.33 -24.62
C GLU A 767 -24.03 -13.57 -23.43
N TYR A 768 -23.24 -13.35 -22.37
CA TYR A 768 -23.73 -12.70 -21.14
C TYR A 768 -23.95 -11.21 -21.33
N THR A 769 -23.15 -10.54 -22.18
CA THR A 769 -23.42 -9.14 -22.58
C THR A 769 -24.77 -9.06 -23.30
N ALA A 770 -25.04 -9.95 -24.26
CA ALA A 770 -26.30 -9.98 -25.00
C ALA A 770 -27.52 -10.32 -24.11
N ILE A 771 -27.39 -11.25 -23.16
CA ILE A 771 -28.44 -11.57 -22.18
C ILE A 771 -28.71 -10.37 -21.27
N SER A 772 -27.67 -9.70 -20.78
CA SER A 772 -27.81 -8.52 -19.92
C SER A 772 -28.52 -7.37 -20.63
N ASP A 773 -28.19 -7.10 -21.90
CA ASP A 773 -28.82 -6.02 -22.66
C ASP A 773 -30.29 -6.33 -23.04
N ASP A 774 -30.63 -7.58 -23.36
CA ASP A 774 -32.03 -8.04 -23.50
C ASP A 774 -32.84 -7.86 -22.20
N PHE A 775 -32.24 -8.20 -21.06
CA PHE A 775 -32.87 -8.01 -19.74
C PHE A 775 -33.02 -6.53 -19.36
N ARG A 776 -32.05 -5.67 -19.67
CA ARG A 776 -32.16 -4.20 -19.50
C ARG A 776 -33.34 -3.62 -20.29
N VAL A 777 -33.54 -4.06 -21.54
CA VAL A 777 -34.68 -3.62 -22.37
C VAL A 777 -36.01 -4.08 -21.78
N LYS A 778 -36.12 -5.36 -21.39
CA LYS A 778 -37.35 -5.92 -20.79
C LYS A 778 -37.69 -5.30 -19.44
N TRP A 779 -36.68 -5.05 -18.61
CA TRP A 779 -36.84 -4.36 -17.33
C TRP A 779 -37.35 -2.94 -17.52
N LYS A 780 -36.79 -2.21 -18.48
CA LYS A 780 -37.23 -0.85 -18.82
C LYS A 780 -38.69 -0.84 -19.30
N GLN A 781 -39.09 -1.77 -20.17
CA GLN A 781 -40.47 -1.90 -20.65
C GLN A 781 -41.45 -2.20 -19.51
N ASN A 782 -41.14 -3.15 -18.63
CA ASN A 782 -41.96 -3.48 -17.45
C ASN A 782 -42.05 -2.28 -16.48
N MET A 783 -40.97 -1.52 -16.29
CA MET A 783 -40.97 -0.30 -15.48
C MET A 783 -41.85 0.81 -16.09
N GLU A 784 -41.80 0.99 -17.41
CA GLU A 784 -42.65 1.94 -18.16
C GLU A 784 -44.14 1.54 -18.02
N GLU A 785 -44.51 0.29 -18.31
CA GLU A 785 -45.89 -0.20 -18.15
C GLU A 785 -46.42 -0.08 -16.71
N LYS A 786 -45.56 -0.37 -15.72
CA LYS A 786 -45.92 -0.30 -14.29
C LYS A 786 -46.13 1.14 -13.82
N VAL A 787 -45.27 2.07 -14.23
CA VAL A 787 -45.43 3.50 -13.91
C VAL A 787 -46.66 4.09 -14.59
N ASP A 788 -46.90 3.80 -15.88
CA ASP A 788 -48.08 4.29 -16.60
C ASP A 788 -49.39 3.78 -15.98
N SER A 789 -49.41 2.52 -15.54
CA SER A 789 -50.55 1.92 -14.82
C SER A 789 -50.82 2.64 -13.50
N LEU A 790 -49.78 2.94 -12.72
CA LEU A 790 -49.89 3.68 -11.46
C LEU A 790 -50.28 5.15 -11.66
N LEU A 791 -49.70 5.84 -12.65
CA LEU A 791 -50.08 7.21 -13.01
C LEU A 791 -51.57 7.30 -13.38
N LYS A 792 -52.08 6.34 -14.15
CA LYS A 792 -53.50 6.25 -14.51
C LYS A 792 -54.41 5.98 -13.30
N ARG A 793 -53.94 5.21 -12.32
CA ARG A 793 -54.64 5.00 -11.04
C ARG A 793 -54.66 6.28 -10.20
N ALA A 794 -53.51 6.94 -10.04
CA ALA A 794 -53.38 8.23 -9.34
C ALA A 794 -54.26 9.32 -9.98
N GLU A 795 -54.28 9.44 -11.31
CA GLU A 795 -55.13 10.42 -12.00
C GLU A 795 -56.62 10.16 -11.75
N THR A 796 -57.06 8.90 -11.81
CA THR A 796 -58.46 8.52 -11.48
C THR A 796 -58.84 8.95 -10.06
N LEU A 797 -57.92 8.77 -9.10
CA LEU A 797 -58.14 9.11 -7.70
C LEU A 797 -58.05 10.62 -7.44
N TRP A 798 -57.15 11.35 -8.09
CA TRP A 798 -57.09 12.82 -8.06
C TRP A 798 -58.37 13.45 -8.60
N GLN A 799 -59.00 12.84 -9.61
CA GLN A 799 -60.32 13.25 -10.10
C GLN A 799 -61.41 13.00 -9.04
N GLN A 800 -61.50 11.79 -8.49
CA GLN A 800 -62.49 11.40 -7.47
C GLN A 800 -62.37 12.17 -6.15
N CYS A 801 -61.16 12.56 -5.74
CA CYS A 801 -60.91 13.36 -4.54
C CYS A 801 -61.00 14.89 -4.77
N HIS A 802 -61.32 15.35 -5.99
CA HIS A 802 -61.27 16.75 -6.40
C HIS A 802 -59.96 17.48 -6.01
N VAL A 803 -58.81 16.88 -6.33
CA VAL A 803 -57.48 17.48 -6.07
C VAL A 803 -57.21 18.62 -7.08
N PRO A 804 -56.74 19.81 -6.66
CA PRO A 804 -56.36 20.92 -7.54
C PRO A 804 -55.48 20.54 -8.74
N HIS A 805 -55.65 21.22 -9.87
CA HIS A 805 -54.76 21.05 -11.02
C HIS A 805 -53.31 21.43 -10.66
N ASP A 806 -53.10 22.51 -9.91
CA ASP A 806 -51.73 22.98 -9.62
C ASP A 806 -50.99 22.06 -8.64
N GLU A 807 -51.70 21.42 -7.71
CA GLU A 807 -51.18 20.38 -6.80
C GLU A 807 -50.76 19.12 -7.57
N ARG A 808 -51.61 18.65 -8.50
CA ARG A 808 -51.25 17.58 -9.45
C ARG A 808 -50.03 17.95 -10.30
N ARG A 809 -49.94 19.20 -10.79
CA ARG A 809 -48.78 19.65 -11.58
C ARG A 809 -47.51 19.64 -10.74
N GLN A 810 -47.56 20.12 -9.50
CA GLN A 810 -46.43 20.11 -8.58
C GLN A 810 -45.95 18.68 -8.27
N PHE A 811 -46.87 17.74 -8.05
CA PHE A 811 -46.53 16.32 -7.92
C PHE A 811 -45.84 15.78 -9.18
N MET A 812 -46.40 16.03 -10.37
CA MET A 812 -45.83 15.57 -11.64
C MET A 812 -44.46 16.20 -11.95
N ASP A 813 -44.23 17.47 -11.59
CA ASP A 813 -42.92 18.11 -11.76
C ASP A 813 -41.86 17.51 -10.79
N ASN A 814 -42.25 17.03 -9.60
CA ASN A 814 -41.31 16.38 -8.66
C ASN A 814 -40.77 15.02 -9.16
N ILE A 815 -41.51 14.28 -9.99
CA ILE A 815 -41.11 12.95 -10.51
C ILE A 815 -40.49 13.00 -11.92
N LYS A 816 -40.43 14.20 -12.51
CA LYS A 816 -40.17 14.44 -13.93
C LYS A 816 -38.75 14.13 -14.39
N ASP A 817 -37.76 14.34 -13.52
CA ASP A 817 -36.34 14.16 -13.85
C ASP A 817 -35.92 12.67 -13.89
N ASN A 818 -36.76 11.77 -13.37
CA ASN A 818 -36.54 10.32 -13.43
C ASN A 818 -37.89 9.56 -13.46
N PRO A 819 -38.62 9.58 -14.59
CA PRO A 819 -40.02 9.10 -14.64
C PRO A 819 -40.14 7.58 -14.43
N TYR A 820 -39.19 6.79 -14.92
CA TYR A 820 -39.28 5.33 -14.92
C TYR A 820 -38.24 4.71 -13.98
N SER A 821 -38.49 4.81 -12.67
CA SER A 821 -37.59 4.30 -11.64
C SER A 821 -38.33 3.59 -10.50
N PRO A 822 -37.65 2.70 -9.74
CA PRO A 822 -38.22 2.07 -8.54
C PRO A 822 -38.69 3.08 -7.48
N LEU A 823 -37.99 4.20 -7.34
CA LEU A 823 -38.38 5.29 -6.43
C LEU A 823 -39.66 5.99 -6.90
N THR A 824 -39.83 6.15 -8.22
CA THR A 824 -41.04 6.75 -8.81
C THR A 824 -42.26 5.84 -8.61
N VAL A 825 -42.07 4.53 -8.74
CA VAL A 825 -43.08 3.52 -8.37
C VAL A 825 -43.45 3.61 -6.89
N GLU A 826 -42.47 3.77 -5.98
CA GLU A 826 -42.74 3.91 -4.54
C GLU A 826 -43.54 5.19 -4.22
N ILE A 827 -43.12 6.35 -4.77
CA ILE A 827 -43.80 7.64 -4.61
C ILE A 827 -45.26 7.57 -5.13
N LEU A 828 -45.47 6.95 -6.30
CA LEU A 828 -46.81 6.78 -6.87
C LEU A 828 -47.69 5.87 -6.00
N CYS A 829 -47.15 4.76 -5.47
CA CYS A 829 -47.88 3.89 -4.56
C CYS A 829 -48.29 4.61 -3.26
N GLN A 830 -47.41 5.43 -2.67
CA GLN A 830 -47.71 6.20 -1.46
C GLN A 830 -48.81 7.25 -1.70
N GLU A 831 -48.75 7.98 -2.82
CA GLU A 831 -49.82 8.93 -3.21
C GLU A 831 -51.15 8.21 -3.44
N ILE A 832 -51.15 7.07 -4.12
CA ILE A 832 -52.35 6.23 -4.32
C ILE A 832 -52.94 5.79 -2.97
N GLU A 833 -52.14 5.31 -2.02
CA GLU A 833 -52.62 4.90 -0.69
C GLU A 833 -53.27 6.07 0.08
N ILE A 834 -52.66 7.26 0.03
CA ILE A 834 -53.19 8.48 0.66
C ILE A 834 -54.54 8.87 0.05
N LEU A 835 -54.66 8.84 -1.28
CA LEU A 835 -55.89 9.19 -1.99
C LEU A 835 -56.99 8.14 -1.81
N GLU A 836 -56.66 6.84 -1.86
CA GLU A 836 -57.63 5.76 -1.63
C GLU A 836 -58.22 5.86 -0.22
N LYS A 837 -57.36 6.05 0.79
CA LYS A 837 -57.80 6.25 2.18
C LYS A 837 -58.66 7.51 2.35
N ARG A 838 -58.31 8.62 1.70
CA ARG A 838 -59.12 9.86 1.68
C ARG A 838 -60.48 9.63 1.02
N TYR A 839 -60.51 8.90 -0.09
CA TYR A 839 -61.74 8.61 -0.83
C TYR A 839 -62.66 7.66 -0.06
N GLU A 840 -62.13 6.60 0.56
CA GLU A 840 -62.94 5.62 1.30
C GLU A 840 -63.64 6.24 2.51
N VAL A 841 -62.92 7.00 3.35
CA VAL A 841 -63.46 7.62 4.57
C VAL A 841 -64.54 8.66 4.26
N HIS A 842 -64.49 9.31 3.09
CA HIS A 842 -65.42 10.37 2.70
C HIS A 842 -66.28 10.03 1.48
N ARG A 843 -66.37 8.75 1.10
CA ARG A 843 -66.97 8.28 -0.16
C ARG A 843 -68.41 8.75 -0.39
N SER A 844 -69.20 8.82 0.69
CA SER A 844 -70.57 9.33 0.67
C SER A 844 -70.63 10.84 0.40
N LEU A 845 -69.71 11.62 0.97
CA LEU A 845 -69.61 13.07 0.76
C LEU A 845 -69.13 13.38 -0.66
N PHE A 846 -68.07 12.72 -1.14
CA PHE A 846 -67.60 12.88 -2.52
C PHE A 846 -68.71 12.57 -3.52
N LYS A 847 -69.42 11.45 -3.36
CA LYS A 847 -70.57 11.15 -4.23
C LYS A 847 -71.66 12.22 -4.16
N MET A 848 -72.00 12.74 -2.97
CA MET A 848 -72.99 13.82 -2.86
C MET A 848 -72.52 15.12 -3.54
N VAL A 849 -71.21 15.40 -3.57
CA VAL A 849 -70.62 16.52 -4.34
C VAL A 849 -70.73 16.27 -5.84
N GLU A 850 -70.40 15.07 -6.32
CA GLU A 850 -70.57 14.66 -7.73
C GLU A 850 -72.04 14.76 -8.16
N ASP A 851 -72.97 14.18 -7.39
CA ASP A 851 -74.42 14.22 -7.65
C ASP A 851 -74.91 15.68 -7.71
N ARG A 852 -74.45 16.56 -6.80
CA ARG A 852 -74.75 18.01 -6.83
C ARG A 852 -74.19 18.67 -8.09
N MET A 853 -72.92 18.45 -8.42
CA MET A 853 -72.28 19.06 -9.60
C MET A 853 -72.96 18.63 -10.90
N ALA A 854 -73.31 17.34 -11.04
CA ALA A 854 -74.06 16.81 -12.16
C ALA A 854 -75.48 17.41 -12.24
N PHE A 855 -76.15 17.64 -11.10
CA PHE A 855 -77.45 18.27 -11.06
C PHE A 855 -77.40 19.75 -11.48
N ILE A 856 -76.39 20.50 -11.03
CA ILE A 856 -76.15 21.90 -11.44
C ILE A 856 -75.84 21.97 -12.93
N GLN A 857 -74.96 21.09 -13.44
CA GLN A 857 -74.65 21.03 -14.88
C GLN A 857 -75.90 20.72 -15.70
N LYS A 858 -76.74 19.78 -15.25
CA LYS A 858 -78.05 19.48 -15.86
C LYS A 858 -78.98 20.69 -15.85
N MET A 859 -78.99 21.50 -14.78
CA MET A 859 -79.75 22.77 -14.75
C MET A 859 -79.19 23.81 -15.72
N ILE A 860 -77.87 23.91 -15.88
CA ILE A 860 -77.21 24.83 -16.82
C ILE A 860 -77.52 24.45 -18.28
N ASP A 861 -77.40 23.17 -18.63
CA ASP A 861 -77.68 22.70 -20.00
C ASP A 861 -79.18 22.66 -20.32
N PHE A 862 -80.01 22.47 -19.29
CA PHE A 862 -81.44 22.75 -19.36
C PHE A 862 -81.71 24.23 -19.68
N GLU A 863 -81.11 25.19 -18.96
CA GLU A 863 -81.38 26.62 -19.15
C GLU A 863 -80.89 27.13 -20.52
N LYS A 864 -79.75 26.62 -21.02
CA LYS A 864 -79.32 26.83 -22.41
C LYS A 864 -80.36 26.33 -23.42
N THR A 865 -80.95 25.17 -23.15
CA THR A 865 -81.99 24.55 -24.00
C THR A 865 -83.33 25.31 -23.91
N ALA A 866 -83.69 25.81 -22.73
CA ALA A 866 -84.84 26.66 -22.51
C ALA A 866 -84.67 28.04 -23.18
N SER A 867 -83.44 28.53 -23.28
CA SER A 867 -83.11 29.81 -23.93
C SER A 867 -83.11 29.77 -25.46
N ASP A 868 -83.10 28.58 -26.09
CA ASP A 868 -83.14 28.42 -27.56
C ASP A 868 -84.56 28.72 -28.11
N PRO A 869 -84.74 29.76 -28.95
CA PRO A 869 -86.04 30.07 -29.56
C PRO A 869 -86.58 28.93 -30.44
N LYS A 870 -85.70 28.06 -30.97
CA LYS A 870 -86.09 26.92 -31.81
C LYS A 870 -86.72 25.78 -31.01
N ARG A 871 -86.68 25.82 -29.66
CA ARG A 871 -87.26 24.76 -28.82
C ARG A 871 -88.76 24.58 -29.01
N LEU A 872 -89.49 25.63 -29.40
CA LEU A 872 -90.93 25.59 -29.63
C LEU A 872 -91.37 24.71 -30.81
N PHE A 873 -90.44 24.33 -31.70
CA PHE A 873 -90.69 23.41 -32.80
C PHE A 873 -90.40 21.93 -32.45
N ARG A 874 -90.14 21.62 -31.17
CA ARG A 874 -89.88 20.25 -30.68
C ARG A 874 -91.20 19.57 -30.23
N PRO A 875 -91.26 18.22 -30.17
CA PRO A 875 -92.45 17.50 -29.73
C PRO A 875 -92.93 17.94 -28.33
N SER A 876 -94.24 18.18 -28.21
CA SER A 876 -94.86 18.80 -27.03
C SER A 876 -94.64 18.07 -25.70
N PHE A 877 -94.46 16.74 -25.73
CA PHE A 877 -94.20 15.96 -24.51
C PHE A 877 -92.91 16.39 -23.81
N ARG A 878 -91.85 16.72 -24.56
CA ARG A 878 -90.58 17.19 -23.98
C ARG A 878 -90.73 18.55 -23.31
N LEU A 879 -91.47 19.47 -23.90
CA LEU A 879 -91.75 20.79 -23.30
C LEU A 879 -92.48 20.67 -21.94
N VAL A 880 -93.32 19.63 -21.77
CA VAL A 880 -94.01 19.34 -20.49
C VAL A 880 -93.07 18.70 -19.47
N GLU A 881 -92.17 17.82 -19.87
CA GLU A 881 -91.11 17.28 -19.00
C GLU A 881 -90.11 18.35 -18.59
N GLU A 882 -89.76 19.24 -19.51
CA GLU A 882 -88.89 20.40 -19.30
C GLU A 882 -89.46 21.34 -18.23
N GLU A 883 -90.72 21.77 -18.36
CA GLU A 883 -91.35 22.66 -17.37
C GLU A 883 -91.64 21.95 -16.02
N LYS A 884 -91.84 20.62 -16.01
CA LYS A 884 -91.89 19.82 -14.76
C LYS A 884 -90.53 19.80 -14.05
N PHE A 885 -89.43 19.63 -14.77
CA PHE A 885 -88.08 19.73 -14.20
C PHE A 885 -87.82 21.13 -13.66
N ARG A 886 -88.15 22.18 -14.41
CA ARG A 886 -88.01 23.58 -13.97
C ARG A 886 -88.73 23.88 -12.65
N LYS A 887 -89.95 23.37 -12.45
CA LYS A 887 -90.69 23.55 -11.18
C LYS A 887 -90.14 22.76 -9.99
N THR A 888 -89.28 21.76 -10.24
CA THR A 888 -88.78 20.85 -9.20
C THR A 888 -87.26 20.93 -8.97
N CYS A 889 -86.49 21.55 -9.88
CA CYS A 889 -85.04 21.56 -9.81
C CYS A 889 -84.50 22.37 -8.63
N TYR A 890 -84.92 23.62 -8.46
CA TYR A 890 -84.43 24.48 -7.37
C TYR A 890 -84.77 23.95 -5.96
N PRO A 891 -86.01 23.49 -5.66
CA PRO A 891 -86.31 22.81 -4.40
C PRO A 891 -85.55 21.49 -4.18
N THR A 892 -85.10 20.82 -5.25
CA THR A 892 -84.28 19.61 -5.14
C THR A 892 -82.82 19.96 -4.85
N LEU A 893 -82.25 20.95 -5.54
CA LEU A 893 -80.90 21.45 -5.31
C LEU A 893 -80.72 21.94 -3.87
N LEU A 894 -81.67 22.71 -3.32
CA LEU A 894 -81.62 23.15 -1.92
C LEU A 894 -81.59 21.98 -0.92
N LYS A 895 -82.32 20.89 -1.18
CA LYS A 895 -82.26 19.68 -0.35
C LYS A 895 -80.92 18.96 -0.42
N MET A 896 -80.31 18.91 -1.62
CA MET A 896 -78.97 18.34 -1.80
C MET A 896 -77.90 19.20 -1.09
N GLU A 897 -78.04 20.53 -1.13
CA GLU A 897 -77.10 21.46 -0.49
C GLU A 897 -77.23 21.50 1.04
N ASP A 898 -78.44 21.34 1.58
CA ASP A 898 -78.67 21.15 3.03
C ASP A 898 -78.12 19.81 3.53
N ALA A 899 -78.35 18.72 2.79
CA ALA A 899 -77.80 17.40 3.10
C ALA A 899 -76.25 17.40 3.08
N LEU A 900 -75.65 18.01 2.04
CA LEU A 900 -74.19 18.21 1.97
C LEU A 900 -73.67 19.06 3.11
N ARG A 901 -74.33 20.18 3.44
CA ARG A 901 -73.92 21.07 4.53
C ARG A 901 -73.86 20.30 5.86
N LYS A 902 -74.89 19.52 6.17
CA LYS A 902 -74.97 18.69 7.38
C LYS A 902 -73.94 17.57 7.38
N GLY A 903 -73.79 16.84 6.27
CA GLY A 903 -72.82 15.75 6.15
C GLY A 903 -71.37 16.21 6.31
N VAL A 904 -71.02 17.34 5.68
CA VAL A 904 -69.68 17.92 5.82
C VAL A 904 -69.46 18.47 7.23
N GLN A 905 -70.42 19.20 7.82
CA GLN A 905 -70.28 19.70 9.20
C GLN A 905 -70.11 18.58 10.24
N ALA A 906 -70.80 17.45 10.07
CA ALA A 906 -70.63 16.29 10.94
C ALA A 906 -69.21 15.69 10.82
N MET A 907 -68.71 15.54 9.59
CA MET A 907 -67.37 15.00 9.33
C MET A 907 -66.25 15.94 9.83
N GLU A 908 -66.39 17.25 9.62
CA GLU A 908 -65.42 18.24 10.14
C GLU A 908 -65.38 18.24 11.69
N ALA A 909 -66.52 17.97 12.34
CA ALA A 909 -66.60 17.86 13.81
C ALA A 909 -66.06 16.52 14.35
N GLU A 910 -66.19 15.42 13.59
CA GLU A 910 -65.68 14.09 13.98
C GLU A 910 -64.17 13.96 13.77
N THR A 911 -63.65 14.48 12.65
CA THR A 911 -62.23 14.36 12.27
C THR A 911 -61.35 15.52 12.75
N GLY A 912 -61.95 16.68 13.05
CA GLY A 912 -61.22 17.92 13.30
C GLY A 912 -60.50 18.49 12.06
N GLN A 913 -60.78 17.99 10.86
CA GLN A 913 -60.16 18.42 9.59
C GLN A 913 -61.21 19.02 8.65
N PRO A 914 -60.92 20.11 7.92
CA PRO A 914 -61.84 20.72 6.98
C PRO A 914 -62.05 19.82 5.75
N PHE A 915 -63.27 19.77 5.20
CA PHE A 915 -63.51 19.04 3.95
C PHE A 915 -63.04 19.87 2.76
N ILE A 916 -61.88 19.52 2.20
CA ILE A 916 -61.25 20.27 1.10
C ILE A 916 -61.62 19.65 -0.26
N CYS A 917 -62.14 20.48 -1.16
CA CYS A 917 -62.32 20.19 -2.59
C CYS A 917 -61.73 21.33 -3.42
N ASN A 918 -60.95 21.00 -4.46
CA ASN A 918 -60.23 21.98 -5.29
C ASN A 918 -59.38 22.98 -4.46
N GLY A 919 -58.78 22.53 -3.36
CA GLY A 919 -57.86 23.32 -2.53
C GLY A 919 -58.53 24.33 -1.59
N ILE A 920 -59.86 24.37 -1.56
CA ILE A 920 -60.65 25.25 -0.69
C ILE A 920 -61.60 24.39 0.16
N ARG A 921 -61.91 24.83 1.38
CA ARG A 921 -62.96 24.21 2.20
C ARG A 921 -64.30 24.25 1.47
N PHE A 922 -64.93 23.10 1.30
CA PHE A 922 -66.10 22.92 0.45
C PHE A 922 -67.28 23.81 0.87
N LEU A 923 -67.54 23.95 2.17
CA LEU A 923 -68.63 24.79 2.69
C LEU A 923 -68.47 26.27 2.32
N ASP A 924 -67.24 26.76 2.27
CA ASP A 924 -66.93 28.16 1.97
C ASP A 924 -67.08 28.41 0.47
N SER A 925 -66.57 27.48 -0.36
CA SER A 925 -66.76 27.50 -1.83
C SER A 925 -68.24 27.36 -2.22
N MET A 926 -68.99 26.45 -1.59
CA MET A 926 -70.43 26.27 -1.80
C MET A 926 -71.22 27.50 -1.37
N SER A 927 -70.86 28.14 -0.25
CA SER A 927 -71.55 29.36 0.21
C SER A 927 -71.26 30.55 -0.70
N ARG A 928 -70.04 30.68 -1.24
CA ARG A 928 -69.72 31.64 -2.31
C ARG A 928 -70.54 31.35 -3.56
N GLU A 929 -70.56 30.12 -4.05
CA GLU A 929 -71.34 29.74 -5.24
C GLU A 929 -72.84 30.05 -5.07
N ILE A 930 -73.41 29.78 -3.90
CA ILE A 930 -74.81 30.13 -3.57
C ILE A 930 -75.04 31.65 -3.61
N SER A 931 -74.06 32.46 -3.19
CA SER A 931 -74.14 33.94 -3.28
C SER A 931 -73.91 34.51 -4.69
N GLU A 932 -73.10 33.83 -5.51
CA GLU A 932 -72.80 34.21 -6.89
C GLU A 932 -73.92 33.79 -7.87
N ARG A 933 -74.71 32.77 -7.52
CA ARG A 933 -75.99 32.42 -8.17
C ARG A 933 -77.05 33.48 -7.89
N PHE A 934 -76.89 34.65 -8.50
CA PHE A 934 -77.91 35.69 -8.47
C PHE A 934 -79.22 35.17 -9.04
N VAL A 935 -80.23 34.99 -8.17
CA VAL A 935 -81.55 34.52 -8.55
C VAL A 935 -82.18 35.56 -9.48
N ASN A 936 -82.39 35.18 -10.74
CA ASN A 936 -83.16 36.00 -11.67
C ASN A 936 -84.64 35.89 -11.26
N ALA A 937 -85.06 36.76 -10.34
CA ALA A 937 -86.34 36.67 -9.61
C ALA A 937 -87.60 36.74 -10.51
N SER A 938 -87.43 37.11 -11.77
CA SER A 938 -88.46 37.07 -12.83
C SER A 938 -88.70 35.67 -13.42
N VAL A 939 -87.81 34.69 -13.17
CA VAL A 939 -87.80 33.38 -13.83
C VAL A 939 -88.39 32.25 -12.97
N PHE A 940 -88.39 32.40 -11.64
CA PHE A 940 -88.88 31.40 -10.68
C PHE A 940 -89.73 32.05 -9.58
N VAL A 941 -91.06 32.07 -9.79
CA VAL A 941 -92.02 32.52 -8.77
C VAL A 941 -92.25 31.40 -7.75
N LEU A 942 -91.95 31.67 -6.48
CA LEU A 942 -92.46 30.92 -5.34
C LEU A 942 -93.55 31.76 -4.66
N ASP A 943 -94.75 31.21 -4.57
CA ASP A 943 -95.87 31.83 -3.86
C ASP A 943 -95.70 31.61 -2.35
N HIS A 944 -95.41 32.70 -1.63
CA HIS A 944 -95.22 32.70 -0.17
C HIS A 944 -96.44 33.30 0.51
N GLY A 945 -97.43 32.44 0.78
CA GLY A 945 -98.58 32.77 1.62
C GLY A 945 -98.15 33.28 3.00
N SER A 946 -98.73 34.40 3.42
CA SER A 946 -98.28 35.16 4.58
C SER A 946 -98.94 34.74 5.89
N THR A 947 -98.15 34.74 6.97
CA THR A 947 -98.61 35.01 8.34
C THR A 947 -97.54 35.86 9.05
N SER A 948 -97.96 36.86 9.83
CA SER A 948 -97.10 37.96 10.27
C SER A 948 -97.25 38.37 11.74
N SER A 949 -96.14 38.31 12.47
CA SER A 949 -95.81 39.04 13.72
C SER A 949 -94.37 38.65 14.10
N GLY A 950 -93.49 39.46 14.69
CA GLY A 950 -93.36 40.89 15.01
C GLY A 950 -91.92 41.11 15.55
N ILE A 951 -91.35 42.29 15.81
CA ILE A 951 -91.85 43.68 15.79
C ILE A 951 -90.61 44.64 15.76
N THR A 952 -90.72 45.80 15.05
CA THR A 952 -89.87 47.03 15.10
C THR A 952 -88.32 46.99 14.99
N GLY A 953 -87.75 47.88 14.15
CA GLY A 953 -86.33 48.27 14.19
C GLY A 953 -85.92 49.30 13.10
N THR A 954 -85.85 50.59 13.44
CA THR A 954 -85.37 51.73 12.59
C THR A 954 -83.86 51.71 12.36
N GLY A 955 -83.24 52.36 11.35
CA GLY A 955 -83.72 53.22 10.24
C GLY A 955 -82.63 54.24 9.80
N GLY A 956 -82.53 54.59 8.51
CA GLY A 956 -81.54 55.52 7.89
C GLY A 956 -80.74 54.87 6.74
N GLU A 957 -80.73 55.31 5.46
CA GLU A 957 -80.42 56.62 4.81
C GLU A 957 -78.90 56.87 4.60
N ILE A 958 -78.37 57.40 3.47
CA ILE A 958 -78.96 57.95 2.22
C ILE A 958 -77.92 57.95 1.05
N ALA A 959 -78.37 57.90 -0.22
CA ALA A 959 -77.74 58.30 -1.53
C ALA A 959 -76.24 58.00 -1.89
N GLY A 960 -75.79 57.99 -3.16
CA GLY A 960 -76.51 58.01 -4.45
C GLY A 960 -75.67 58.50 -5.66
N SER A 961 -76.18 58.27 -6.89
CA SER A 961 -75.86 58.92 -8.19
C SER A 961 -74.60 58.56 -9.03
N ASN A 962 -74.88 57.92 -10.18
CA ASN A 962 -74.54 58.28 -11.58
C ASN A 962 -73.10 58.46 -12.13
N THR A 963 -72.68 57.45 -12.90
CA THR A 963 -72.21 57.50 -14.32
C THR A 963 -71.14 58.52 -14.79
N ARG A 964 -70.05 58.00 -15.42
CA ARG A 964 -69.93 57.96 -16.89
C ARG A 964 -68.77 57.08 -17.41
N LEU A 965 -68.77 56.81 -18.71
CA LEU A 965 -67.79 55.99 -19.45
C LEU A 965 -66.44 56.70 -19.62
N VAL A 966 -65.34 55.94 -19.86
CA VAL A 966 -64.61 55.87 -21.16
C VAL A 966 -63.31 55.02 -21.06
N SER A 967 -63.11 54.15 -22.06
CA SER A 967 -61.87 53.47 -22.54
C SER A 967 -60.72 53.02 -21.58
N SER A 968 -60.41 51.71 -21.65
CA SER A 968 -59.04 51.14 -21.53
C SER A 968 -58.10 51.77 -22.60
N PRO A 969 -56.73 51.79 -22.48
CA PRO A 969 -55.93 50.57 -22.30
C PRO A 969 -54.48 50.68 -21.68
N ARG A 970 -53.86 49.52 -21.39
CA ARG A 970 -52.39 49.28 -21.15
C ARG A 970 -51.82 50.00 -19.88
N PHE A 971 -50.68 49.62 -19.27
CA PHE A 971 -49.43 49.02 -19.79
C PHE A 971 -48.60 48.31 -18.69
N ARG A 972 -47.68 47.41 -19.11
CA ARG A 972 -46.34 47.05 -18.56
C ARG A 972 -46.11 46.76 -17.06
N ARG A 973 -45.49 45.59 -16.81
CA ARG A 973 -44.64 45.29 -15.65
C ARG A 973 -43.32 46.08 -15.68
N THR A 974 -42.99 46.75 -14.58
CA THR A 974 -41.66 47.12 -14.03
C THR A 974 -41.90 47.72 -12.63
N SER A 975 -41.09 47.57 -11.57
CA SER A 975 -39.99 46.65 -11.23
C SER A 975 -39.51 46.96 -9.79
N GLN A 976 -38.91 45.99 -9.08
CA GLN A 976 -38.11 46.15 -7.83
C GLN A 976 -38.78 46.65 -6.52
N SER A 977 -38.67 45.83 -5.47
CA SER A 977 -38.20 46.18 -4.09
C SER A 977 -38.21 44.86 -3.27
N ASN A 978 -37.15 44.45 -2.56
CA ASN A 978 -36.58 44.99 -1.31
C ASN A 978 -37.64 45.12 -0.20
N THR A 979 -37.66 44.25 0.82
CA THR A 979 -36.86 44.29 2.08
C THR A 979 -37.14 45.56 2.93
N HIS A 980 -37.28 45.52 4.27
CA HIS A 980 -36.76 44.59 5.29
C HIS A 980 -37.51 44.69 6.66
N LEU A 981 -37.25 43.71 7.55
CA LEU A 981 -37.08 43.81 9.04
C LEU A 981 -38.27 43.79 10.05
N ALA A 982 -37.89 43.43 11.30
CA ALA A 982 -38.58 43.38 12.60
C ALA A 982 -39.71 42.33 12.80
N SER A 983 -39.72 41.34 13.72
CA SER A 983 -38.87 40.84 14.84
C SER A 983 -39.24 41.18 16.32
N SER A 984 -39.87 40.24 17.02
CA SER A 984 -39.90 39.96 18.49
C SER A 984 -40.78 38.69 18.71
N GLY A 985 -40.71 37.85 19.75
CA GLY A 985 -40.20 37.94 21.14
C GLY A 985 -41.38 38.06 22.13
N SER A 986 -41.59 37.27 23.20
CA SER A 986 -40.84 36.15 23.82
C SER A 986 -41.77 35.34 24.78
N SER A 987 -41.61 34.01 24.94
CA SER A 987 -41.05 33.30 26.14
C SER A 987 -41.99 32.99 27.35
N LYS A 988 -41.56 32.02 28.20
CA LYS A 988 -42.18 31.44 29.44
C LYS A 988 -43.30 30.38 29.21
N THR A 989 -43.20 29.10 29.63
CA THR A 989 -43.05 28.44 30.96
C THR A 989 -44.28 28.60 31.88
N MET A 990 -44.82 27.59 32.58
CA MET A 990 -44.29 26.25 32.97
C MET A 990 -45.42 25.26 33.41
N SER A 991 -45.01 24.07 33.90
CA SER A 991 -45.73 23.13 34.81
C SER A 991 -46.47 21.91 34.21
N SER A 992 -46.86 20.98 35.08
CA SER A 992 -47.08 19.54 34.82
C SER A 992 -48.28 18.98 35.59
N VAL A 993 -48.76 17.78 35.21
CA VAL A 993 -49.16 16.67 36.13
C VAL A 993 -49.64 15.44 35.32
N SER A 994 -49.59 14.25 35.92
CA SER A 994 -49.99 12.96 35.35
C SER A 994 -51.31 12.43 35.93
N ARG A 995 -52.00 11.53 35.19
CA ARG A 995 -52.71 10.33 35.72
C ARG A 995 -53.28 9.44 34.60
N SER A 996 -53.92 8.33 34.95
CA SER A 996 -53.95 7.11 34.12
C SER A 996 -55.22 6.25 34.23
N ARG A 997 -55.57 5.55 33.14
CA ARG A 997 -56.41 4.32 33.07
C ARG A 997 -57.89 4.48 33.51
N PRO A 998 -58.75 3.44 33.41
CA PRO A 998 -58.73 2.22 32.56
C PRO A 998 -60.06 1.95 31.78
N HIS A 999 -60.06 1.05 30.78
CA HIS A 999 -60.74 -0.27 30.81
C HIS A 999 -60.77 -1.00 29.44
N THR A 1000 -61.38 -2.19 29.39
CA THR A 1000 -61.10 -3.29 28.45
C THR A 1000 -62.33 -3.86 27.73
N PRO A 1001 -62.17 -4.52 26.56
CA PRO A 1001 -63.27 -5.01 25.70
C PRO A 1001 -63.70 -6.47 25.98
N PRO A 1002 -64.82 -6.95 25.39
CA PRO A 1002 -65.16 -8.37 25.25
C PRO A 1002 -64.37 -9.06 24.10
N SER A 1003 -64.47 -10.39 23.99
CA SER A 1003 -63.53 -11.21 23.21
C SER A 1003 -64.15 -12.54 22.68
N SER A 1004 -63.27 -13.42 22.16
CA SER A 1004 -63.49 -14.85 21.85
C SER A 1004 -64.16 -15.14 20.49
N LEU A 1005 -64.04 -16.33 19.88
CA LEU A 1005 -63.53 -17.67 20.28
C LEU A 1005 -62.42 -18.10 19.28
N ARG A 1006 -61.56 -19.14 19.38
CA ARG A 1006 -60.99 -20.16 20.33
C ARG A 1006 -59.92 -20.89 19.46
N LYS A 1007 -58.97 -21.77 19.84
CA LYS A 1007 -58.27 -22.40 21.01
C LYS A 1007 -57.04 -23.13 20.35
N SER A 1008 -56.08 -23.83 20.97
CA SER A 1008 -55.27 -23.87 22.22
C SER A 1008 -54.17 -24.95 21.93
N SER A 1009 -53.23 -25.43 22.75
CA SER A 1009 -52.74 -25.33 24.15
C SER A 1009 -51.42 -26.17 24.15
N SER A 1010 -50.42 -26.06 25.03
CA SER A 1010 -50.11 -25.27 26.25
C SER A 1010 -48.59 -25.47 26.54
N ALA A 1011 -47.84 -24.52 27.11
CA ALA A 1011 -47.48 -24.41 28.55
C ALA A 1011 -47.12 -25.75 29.26
N ASN A 1012 -46.11 -25.87 30.12
CA ASN A 1012 -45.12 -24.90 30.68
C ASN A 1012 -43.79 -25.66 31.04
N ASP A 1013 -42.85 -25.33 31.95
CA ASP A 1013 -42.72 -24.37 33.08
C ASP A 1013 -41.22 -23.97 33.35
N LEU A 1014 -40.81 -23.73 34.61
CA LEU A 1014 -39.52 -23.17 35.08
C LEU A 1014 -38.59 -24.15 35.85
N ALA A 1015 -37.38 -23.65 36.17
CA ALA A 1015 -36.54 -23.93 37.37
C ALA A 1015 -35.49 -25.08 37.39
N ALA A 1016 -34.23 -24.68 37.20
CA ALA A 1016 -33.02 -24.90 38.05
C ALA A 1016 -32.67 -26.25 38.76
N SER A 1017 -31.39 -26.63 38.57
CA SER A 1017 -30.39 -27.11 39.58
C SER A 1017 -29.98 -28.60 39.71
N ALA A 1018 -28.71 -28.78 40.14
CA ALA A 1018 -28.13 -29.91 40.91
C ALA A 1018 -27.86 -31.32 40.31
N SER A 1019 -26.71 -31.45 39.63
CA SER A 1019 -25.58 -32.36 39.96
C SER A 1019 -25.66 -33.92 40.03
N LYS A 1020 -24.63 -34.57 39.42
CA LYS A 1020 -24.00 -35.88 39.75
C LYS A 1020 -24.85 -37.16 39.48
N HIS A 1021 -24.29 -38.36 39.24
CA HIS A 1021 -22.91 -38.88 39.01
C HIS A 1021 -22.95 -39.78 37.73
N GLU A 1022 -21.94 -40.54 37.23
CA GLU A 1022 -20.85 -41.31 37.84
C GLU A 1022 -19.78 -41.76 36.80
N THR A 1023 -18.48 -41.75 37.18
CA THR A 1023 -17.30 -42.61 36.76
C THR A 1023 -17.07 -43.14 35.31
N ARG A 1024 -15.85 -43.45 34.81
CA ARG A 1024 -14.41 -43.41 35.25
C ARG A 1024 -13.52 -43.38 33.95
N VAL A 1025 -12.39 -42.65 33.84
CA VAL A 1025 -10.98 -43.00 34.22
C VAL A 1025 -10.44 -44.27 33.50
N SER A 1026 -9.27 -44.34 32.83
CA SER A 1026 -8.06 -43.49 32.74
C SER A 1026 -7.22 -43.67 31.43
N SER A 1027 -6.23 -42.79 31.23
CA SER A 1027 -5.08 -42.83 30.28
C SER A 1027 -3.93 -43.79 30.74
N PRO A 1028 -2.70 -43.88 30.14
CA PRO A 1028 -2.10 -43.11 29.01
C PRO A 1028 -1.18 -43.88 28.00
N THR A 1029 -0.63 -43.14 27.01
CA THR A 1029 0.70 -43.18 26.26
C THR A 1029 1.75 -44.32 26.43
N PRO A 1030 2.80 -44.47 25.55
CA PRO A 1030 3.08 -43.92 24.19
C PRO A 1030 3.81 -44.85 23.15
N SER A 1031 4.08 -44.28 21.95
CA SER A 1031 5.35 -44.35 21.17
C SER A 1031 5.59 -45.37 20.03
N ARG A 1032 6.43 -44.92 19.08
CA ARG A 1032 7.20 -45.64 18.02
C ARG A 1032 6.40 -46.31 16.87
N ASN A 1033 7.00 -46.57 15.70
CA ASN A 1033 7.92 -45.79 14.83
C ASN A 1033 8.06 -46.51 13.47
N CYS A 1034 8.49 -45.83 12.40
CA CYS A 1034 8.88 -46.39 11.07
C CYS A 1034 7.69 -47.00 10.26
N ALA A 1035 7.48 -46.72 8.96
CA ALA A 1035 8.29 -46.95 7.74
C ALA A 1035 8.33 -48.43 7.30
N ALA A 1036 8.31 -48.81 6.00
CA ALA A 1036 7.97 -48.15 4.73
C ALA A 1036 7.93 -49.21 3.58
N VAL A 1037 7.47 -48.85 2.37
CA VAL A 1037 7.57 -49.63 1.10
C VAL A 1037 6.70 -50.92 1.06
N GLY A 1038 6.10 -51.38 -0.06
CA GLY A 1038 5.92 -50.78 -1.39
C GLY A 1038 5.52 -51.81 -2.49
N THR A 1039 5.38 -51.31 -3.74
CA THR A 1039 5.43 -52.03 -5.04
C THR A 1039 4.45 -53.19 -5.39
N SER A 1040 3.57 -52.93 -6.39
CA SER A 1040 3.12 -53.81 -7.51
C SER A 1040 2.44 -55.18 -7.26
N GLY A 1041 1.54 -55.71 -8.12
CA GLY A 1041 0.92 -55.19 -9.37
C GLY A 1041 0.57 -56.32 -10.38
N ARG A 1042 -0.29 -56.04 -11.39
CA ARG A 1042 -0.79 -56.93 -12.49
C ARG A 1042 -1.92 -57.92 -12.09
N SER A 1043 -2.82 -58.44 -12.95
CA SER A 1043 -3.45 -57.96 -14.22
C SER A 1043 -4.53 -58.94 -14.76
N TRP A 1044 -5.70 -58.45 -15.23
CA TRP A 1044 -6.57 -58.95 -16.34
C TRP A 1044 -7.01 -60.46 -16.39
N GLY A 1045 -8.23 -60.89 -16.79
CA GLY A 1045 -9.48 -60.24 -17.24
C GLY A 1045 -10.33 -61.16 -18.18
N LYS A 1046 -11.66 -61.31 -17.95
CA LYS A 1046 -12.68 -62.13 -18.71
C LYS A 1046 -14.08 -62.06 -18.01
N ARG A 1047 -15.28 -62.36 -18.58
CA ARG A 1047 -15.85 -62.38 -19.97
C ARG A 1047 -17.39 -62.63 -19.94
N ASP A 1048 -18.08 -62.40 -21.07
CA ASP A 1048 -19.35 -62.99 -21.58
C ASP A 1048 -20.76 -62.77 -20.94
N ARG A 1049 -21.67 -62.16 -21.76
CA ARG A 1049 -23.09 -62.53 -22.08
C ARG A 1049 -24.18 -62.28 -21.00
N ALA A 1050 -25.52 -62.33 -21.21
CA ALA A 1050 -26.49 -62.61 -22.32
C ALA A 1050 -27.89 -61.99 -21.93
N LEU A 1051 -29.08 -62.05 -22.58
CA LEU A 1051 -29.72 -62.21 -23.94
C LEU A 1051 -31.28 -62.16 -23.68
N LEU A 1052 -32.28 -61.84 -24.53
CA LEU A 1052 -32.47 -61.27 -25.91
C LEU A 1052 -33.98 -60.79 -26.01
N VAL A 1053 -34.70 -61.12 -27.10
CA VAL A 1053 -36.14 -60.93 -27.42
C VAL A 1053 -36.53 -59.56 -28.02
N SER A 1054 -37.62 -59.52 -28.82
CA SER A 1054 -37.74 -58.66 -30.02
C SER A 1054 -39.13 -58.68 -30.72
N GLY A 1055 -39.53 -57.61 -31.42
CA GLY A 1055 -40.53 -57.65 -32.53
C GLY A 1055 -41.14 -56.28 -32.91
N GLN A 1056 -41.71 -56.04 -34.11
CA GLN A 1056 -41.47 -56.60 -35.47
C GLN A 1056 -42.20 -55.71 -36.54
N VAL A 1057 -41.94 -55.94 -37.85
CA VAL A 1057 -42.75 -55.65 -39.09
C VAL A 1057 -42.02 -54.87 -40.23
N GLU A 1058 -42.40 -55.22 -41.47
CA GLU A 1058 -41.94 -54.98 -42.87
C GLU A 1058 -41.87 -53.51 -43.38
N GLY A 1059 -41.34 -53.14 -44.57
CA GLY A 1059 -40.58 -53.85 -45.65
C GLY A 1059 -40.58 -53.14 -47.05
N SER A 1060 -39.60 -53.47 -47.94
CA SER A 1060 -39.50 -53.12 -49.41
C SER A 1060 -39.17 -51.65 -49.83
N THR A 1061 -38.57 -51.25 -51.00
CA THR A 1061 -37.91 -51.92 -52.16
C THR A 1061 -37.02 -50.98 -53.06
N GLN A 1062 -36.04 -51.57 -53.80
CA GLN A 1062 -35.42 -51.15 -55.11
C GLN A 1062 -34.43 -49.94 -55.23
N ARG A 1063 -34.09 -49.53 -56.49
CA ARG A 1063 -32.77 -49.03 -56.98
C ARG A 1063 -32.86 -47.72 -57.85
N PRO A 1064 -31.74 -47.07 -58.27
CA PRO A 1064 -31.69 -45.63 -58.67
C PRO A 1064 -31.74 -45.34 -60.20
N PRO A 1065 -31.68 -44.05 -60.57
CA PRO A 1065 -30.72 -43.60 -61.59
C PRO A 1065 -29.96 -42.29 -61.25
N LEU A 1066 -29.02 -41.90 -62.13
CA LEU A 1066 -28.24 -40.65 -62.06
C LEU A 1066 -29.03 -39.43 -62.61
N ALA A 1067 -28.66 -38.23 -62.18
CA ALA A 1067 -28.98 -36.97 -62.88
C ALA A 1067 -27.78 -35.99 -62.90
N THR A 1068 -26.95 -36.13 -63.93
CA THR A 1068 -26.27 -35.08 -64.72
C THR A 1068 -25.79 -33.76 -64.07
N THR A 1069 -24.48 -33.49 -64.24
CA THR A 1069 -23.88 -32.14 -64.19
C THR A 1069 -24.13 -31.33 -65.48
N PRO A 1070 -23.99 -30.00 -65.41
CA PRO A 1070 -23.18 -29.22 -66.36
C PRO A 1070 -21.84 -28.84 -65.70
N LYS A 1071 -20.66 -28.97 -66.32
CA LYS A 1071 -20.17 -28.42 -67.61
C LYS A 1071 -19.97 -26.89 -67.63
N SER A 1072 -18.82 -26.49 -67.06
CA SER A 1072 -17.77 -25.70 -67.74
C SER A 1072 -18.13 -24.54 -68.68
N ALA A 1073 -17.81 -23.33 -68.23
CA ALA A 1073 -17.12 -22.28 -69.03
C ALA A 1073 -16.27 -21.45 -68.04
N THR A 1074 -14.94 -21.38 -68.03
CA THR A 1074 -13.89 -21.06 -69.06
C THR A 1074 -13.85 -19.58 -69.50
N ALA A 1075 -13.19 -18.77 -68.68
CA ALA A 1075 -12.53 -17.50 -69.02
C ALA A 1075 -11.41 -17.30 -67.96
N LYS A 1076 -10.12 -16.98 -68.22
CA LYS A 1076 -9.36 -16.57 -69.42
C LYS A 1076 -9.92 -15.32 -70.13
N ALA A 1077 -9.19 -14.22 -70.29
CA ALA A 1077 -7.84 -13.80 -69.83
C ALA A 1077 -7.91 -12.27 -69.52
N SER A 1078 -6.86 -11.47 -69.27
CA SER A 1078 -5.40 -11.57 -69.41
C SER A 1078 -4.73 -10.63 -68.36
N SER A 1079 -3.49 -10.76 -67.87
CA SER A 1079 -2.24 -11.46 -68.25
C SER A 1079 -1.25 -10.68 -69.12
N GLU A 1080 -0.25 -10.06 -68.47
CA GLU A 1080 1.14 -9.77 -68.90
C GLU A 1080 1.91 -9.43 -67.60
N VAL A 1081 2.94 -10.11 -67.07
CA VAL A 1081 3.94 -11.13 -67.51
C VAL A 1081 5.24 -10.57 -68.11
N VAL A 1082 6.32 -10.57 -67.29
CA VAL A 1082 7.78 -10.76 -67.56
C VAL A 1082 8.43 -10.79 -66.14
N SER A 1083 9.02 -11.85 -65.55
CA SER A 1083 10.07 -12.83 -65.92
C SER A 1083 11.49 -12.21 -65.96
N ASN A 1084 12.59 -12.69 -65.36
CA ASN A 1084 12.95 -13.88 -64.57
C ASN A 1084 14.23 -13.57 -63.72
N GLY A 1085 14.61 -14.42 -62.75
CA GLY A 1085 16.02 -14.51 -62.30
C GLY A 1085 16.29 -14.82 -60.81
N GLU A 1086 16.80 -16.02 -60.52
CA GLU A 1086 17.59 -16.40 -59.32
C GLU A 1086 19.12 -16.31 -59.66
N PRO A 1087 20.13 -16.63 -58.78
CA PRO A 1087 20.07 -17.20 -57.42
C PRO A 1087 21.10 -16.68 -56.36
N GLN A 1088 20.95 -17.19 -55.12
CA GLN A 1088 21.97 -17.58 -54.11
C GLN A 1088 23.05 -16.61 -53.54
N HIS A 1089 23.30 -16.82 -52.22
CA HIS A 1089 24.53 -16.61 -51.42
C HIS A 1089 25.55 -15.51 -51.79
N THR A 1090 25.80 -14.55 -50.87
CA THR A 1090 27.00 -14.55 -49.97
C THR A 1090 27.02 -13.37 -48.98
N GLN A 1091 27.80 -13.55 -47.91
CA GLN A 1091 28.39 -12.56 -46.96
C GLN A 1091 28.06 -11.05 -47.14
N LYS A 1092 27.53 -10.42 -46.08
CA LYS A 1092 28.39 -9.80 -45.05
C LYS A 1092 27.64 -9.48 -43.75
#